data_AF-A0A5C8NS08-F1
#
_entry.id   AF-A0A5C8NS08-F1
#
_cell.length_a   1.000
_cell.length_b   1.000
_cell.length_c   1.000
_cell.angle_alpha   90.00
_cell.angle_beta   90.00
_cell.angle_gamma   90.00
#
_symmetry.space_group_name_H-M   'P 1'
#
loop_
_entity.id
_entity.type
_entity.pdbx_description
1 polymer ?
#
loop_
_entity_poly.entity_id
_entity_poly.type
_entity_poly.pdbx_seq_one_letter_code
_entity_poly.pdbx_strand_id
1 'polypeptide(L)'
;MNIRAMRWGPILATFALLAGVIVAVQASTTTAGAATHTGVQQKSSVLVLKNGGSYWYGTVKLGCSFSSKGCSGYVHIQGEDDTESQRVRYSVPKGGTDTVRLKYHPEKHADGVPQNSWVGGSVKVKLEYRQFDLASSYDYDKWIGVEPLVTKQDITGTVSGSMTGLSGVKVSLYRVSKETSTLSSSRSVSNGSSFTFPVKMGPNNTTSTSRYKLRVSAEVNGEFTSWWWRGSSSGSVGGERGGGRTITEGTTIAVRPYAAFHADVAWGTISGSVAGAREVQVFAPPVTTPSGTPRRELDSPYCANRYGSQETSGSFAIRFLPATPAIANNKRYMVRVVPASGGDFESWNGGPGEGGYGSCNDILDYTYSTAHLIELTSESPNVTVNPVLRNATATVKFQFDYDGFSPQISDRYVSLREYIPNKEILDSPKVRTGTASSAGNFDMTKVRPGKYWAEVGRTTGCHRWYPSIYHNNNLYFKDDRSNERWKTVDGRYAEDNRSKDPDYANPPFPTNAEGGKPVPKGYVGWMYRDVCPHYGAGRYALFNVDRSDNGDVYIHSSKTLKVYQGATISGHVSRIDGKSNKEMLVSAFSTKGKLVMRSAYTNSKGNFKIRGLATGNYRIEVNPDSWRGIGRTFTGTHTKYVTQGHGYSVGTLSFKS
;
A
#
# COMPACT_ATOMS: atom_id res chain seq x y z
N MET A 1 11.02 -56.95 -0.11
CA MET A 1 11.62 -57.52 1.12
C MET A 1 11.51 -56.47 2.21
N ASN A 2 10.83 -56.83 3.30
CA ASN A 2 10.47 -56.03 4.50
C ASN A 2 9.58 -54.78 4.33
N ILE A 3 8.29 -55.08 4.47
CA ILE A 3 7.16 -54.19 4.74
C ILE A 3 7.16 -53.85 6.24
N ARG A 4 7.04 -52.56 6.59
CA ARG A 4 6.34 -52.13 7.82
C ARG A 4 5.50 -50.89 7.52
N ALA A 5 4.24 -51.03 7.90
CA ALA A 5 3.13 -50.12 7.70
C ALA A 5 2.91 -49.20 8.93
N MET A 6 2.00 -48.23 8.74
CA MET A 6 1.26 -47.44 9.74
C MET A 6 2.07 -46.38 10.50
N ARG A 7 1.61 -45.12 10.65
CA ARG A 7 0.25 -44.65 10.92
C ARG A 7 -0.06 -43.28 10.30
N TRP A 8 -1.32 -43.12 9.91
CA TRP A 8 -2.02 -41.85 9.75
C TRP A 8 -2.45 -41.29 11.12
N GLY A 9 -2.46 -39.97 11.26
CA GLY A 9 -3.08 -39.26 12.37
C GLY A 9 -2.75 -37.75 12.34
N PRO A 10 -3.73 -36.85 12.16
CA PRO A 10 -3.51 -35.42 11.98
C PRO A 10 -3.39 -34.71 13.34
N ILE A 11 -2.44 -33.78 13.47
CA ILE A 11 -2.43 -32.81 14.59
C ILE A 11 -2.72 -31.43 14.01
N LEU A 12 -4.01 -31.13 13.95
CA LEU A 12 -4.55 -29.78 14.00
C LEU A 12 -4.41 -29.30 15.45
N ALA A 13 -3.55 -28.32 15.69
CA ALA A 13 -3.54 -27.54 16.94
C ALA A 13 -3.32 -26.07 16.60
N THR A 14 -4.40 -25.42 16.22
CA THR A 14 -4.57 -23.98 16.08
C THR A 14 -4.40 -23.34 17.46
N PHE A 15 -3.27 -22.67 17.73
CA PHE A 15 -3.17 -21.74 18.85
C PHE A 15 -3.65 -20.35 18.40
N ALA A 16 -4.96 -20.16 18.39
CA ALA A 16 -5.55 -18.83 18.42
C ALA A 16 -5.68 -18.41 19.89
N LEU A 17 -4.66 -17.72 20.41
CA LEU A 17 -4.74 -16.98 21.66
C LEU A 17 -5.66 -15.77 21.45
N LEU A 18 -6.97 -16.01 21.58
CA LEU A 18 -7.97 -14.98 21.78
C LEU A 18 -7.72 -14.38 23.17
N ALA A 19 -7.10 -13.20 23.19
CA ALA A 19 -7.14 -12.34 24.35
C ALA A 19 -8.61 -11.96 24.60
N GLY A 20 -9.21 -12.62 25.59
CA GLY A 20 -10.56 -12.37 26.05
C GLY A 20 -10.69 -10.92 26.50
N VAL A 21 -11.48 -10.15 25.76
CA VAL A 21 -12.16 -9.00 26.33
C VAL A 21 -13.15 -9.58 27.33
N ILE A 22 -12.88 -9.45 28.62
CA ILE A 22 -13.91 -9.60 29.65
C ILE A 22 -14.88 -8.43 29.46
N VAL A 23 -15.85 -8.60 28.56
CA VAL A 23 -17.13 -7.95 28.72
C VAL A 23 -17.80 -8.75 29.82
N ALA A 24 -17.95 -8.16 31.00
CA ALA A 24 -18.89 -8.65 31.98
C ALA A 24 -20.29 -8.55 31.35
N VAL A 25 -20.67 -9.55 30.58
CA VAL A 25 -22.05 -9.81 30.25
C VAL A 25 -22.62 -10.39 31.53
N GLN A 26 -23.34 -9.58 32.30
CA GLN A 26 -24.21 -10.11 33.32
C GLN A 26 -25.18 -11.07 32.62
N ALA A 27 -24.96 -12.37 32.82
CA ALA A 27 -25.95 -13.38 32.51
C ALA A 27 -27.14 -13.12 33.43
N SER A 28 -28.16 -12.46 32.91
CA SER A 28 -29.47 -12.43 33.53
C SER A 28 -30.02 -13.84 33.42
N THR A 29 -30.06 -14.54 34.54
CA THR A 29 -30.87 -15.75 34.70
C THR A 29 -32.30 -15.39 34.33
N THR A 30 -32.75 -15.89 33.18
CA THR A 30 -34.12 -15.74 32.71
C THR A 30 -34.97 -16.77 33.44
N THR A 31 -35.52 -16.37 34.58
CA THR A 31 -36.68 -17.04 35.16
C THR A 31 -37.88 -16.79 34.24
N ALA A 32 -38.36 -17.88 33.63
CA ALA A 32 -39.61 -17.89 32.87
C ALA A 32 -40.78 -17.55 33.81
N GLY A 33 -41.53 -16.48 33.50
CA GLY A 33 -42.76 -16.16 34.24
C GLY A 33 -43.23 -14.71 34.23
N ALA A 34 -42.43 -13.73 33.78
CA ALA A 34 -42.92 -12.36 33.60
C ALA A 34 -43.40 -12.17 32.15
N ALA A 35 -44.68 -11.86 31.96
CA ALA A 35 -45.19 -11.37 30.70
C ALA A 35 -44.26 -10.24 30.22
N THR A 36 -43.56 -10.47 29.12
CA THR A 36 -42.62 -9.51 28.55
C THR A 36 -43.43 -8.37 27.97
N HIS A 37 -43.74 -7.38 28.83
CA HIS A 37 -44.39 -6.16 28.43
C HIS A 37 -43.41 -5.38 27.52
N THR A 38 -43.61 -5.55 26.21
CA THR A 38 -42.62 -5.28 25.17
C THR A 38 -42.63 -3.82 24.68
N GLY A 39 -43.60 -3.00 25.11
CA GLY A 39 -43.93 -1.72 24.48
C GLY A 39 -42.89 -0.60 24.63
N VAL A 40 -42.42 -0.33 25.85
CA VAL A 40 -41.44 0.73 26.15
C VAL A 40 -40.09 0.11 26.49
N GLN A 41 -39.03 0.56 25.82
CA GLN A 41 -37.68 0.10 26.05
C GLN A 41 -36.78 1.26 26.42
N GLN A 42 -36.18 1.20 27.61
CA GLN A 42 -35.05 2.05 27.93
C GLN A 42 -33.82 1.57 27.16
N LYS A 43 -33.32 2.43 26.26
CA LYS A 43 -32.18 2.14 25.39
C LYS A 43 -30.83 2.52 25.99
N SER A 44 -30.81 3.44 26.96
CA SER A 44 -29.57 3.78 27.70
C SER A 44 -29.23 2.69 28.71
N SER A 45 -27.99 2.20 28.71
CA SER A 45 -27.44 1.35 29.78
C SER A 45 -26.71 2.14 30.86
N VAL A 46 -26.39 3.41 30.58
CA VAL A 46 -25.67 4.32 31.46
C VAL A 46 -26.34 5.70 31.46
N LEU A 47 -26.46 6.30 32.64
CA LEU A 47 -26.96 7.66 32.87
C LEU A 47 -25.78 8.58 33.19
N VAL A 48 -25.44 9.44 32.23
CA VAL A 48 -24.32 10.39 32.38
C VAL A 48 -24.82 11.66 33.05
N LEU A 49 -24.30 11.94 34.23
CA LEU A 49 -24.79 12.97 35.15
C LEU A 49 -23.93 14.25 35.07
N LYS A 50 -24.54 15.38 34.73
CA LYS A 50 -23.94 16.71 34.80
C LYS A 50 -24.26 17.36 36.15
N ASN A 51 -23.24 17.71 36.93
CA ASN A 51 -23.40 18.46 38.18
C ASN A 51 -24.06 19.83 37.91
N GLY A 52 -25.14 20.13 38.62
CA GLY A 52 -25.86 21.40 38.58
C GLY A 52 -26.03 22.05 39.95
N GLY A 53 -25.13 21.79 40.90
CA GLY A 53 -25.19 22.26 42.28
C GLY A 53 -25.83 21.20 43.19
N SER A 54 -26.96 21.53 43.81
CA SER A 54 -27.71 20.63 44.70
C SER A 54 -28.30 19.41 43.99
N TYR A 55 -28.28 19.37 42.65
CA TYR A 55 -28.84 18.28 41.84
C TYR A 55 -27.92 17.99 40.67
N TRP A 56 -27.89 16.75 40.24
CA TRP A 56 -27.23 16.34 39.01
C TRP A 56 -28.26 16.01 37.94
N TYR A 57 -27.92 16.23 36.68
CA TYR A 57 -28.84 16.03 35.57
C TYR A 57 -28.32 14.96 34.62
N GLY A 58 -29.11 13.92 34.39
CA GLY A 58 -28.82 12.89 33.40
C GLY A 58 -29.84 12.91 32.27
N THR A 59 -29.49 12.29 31.14
CA THR A 59 -30.47 12.03 30.08
C THR A 59 -30.62 10.54 29.82
N VAL A 60 -31.85 10.05 29.77
CA VAL A 60 -32.16 8.66 29.45
C VAL A 60 -32.87 8.61 28.10
N LYS A 61 -32.46 7.68 27.24
CA LYS A 61 -33.09 7.47 25.93
C LYS A 61 -34.15 6.38 26.04
N LEU A 62 -35.38 6.75 25.72
CA LEU A 62 -36.54 5.86 25.71
C LEU A 62 -36.92 5.53 24.26
N GLY A 63 -37.41 4.32 24.03
CA GLY A 63 -37.93 3.86 22.75
C GLY A 63 -39.30 3.20 22.92
N CYS A 64 -40.13 3.29 21.88
CA CYS A 64 -41.45 2.67 21.85
C CYS A 64 -41.51 1.71 20.65
N SER A 65 -41.51 0.41 20.91
CA SER A 65 -41.26 -0.60 19.87
C SER A 65 -42.52 -1.23 19.26
N PHE A 66 -43.67 -1.21 19.96
CA PHE A 66 -44.84 -2.01 19.55
C PHE A 66 -46.20 -1.31 19.53
N SER A 67 -46.35 -0.07 20.01
CA SER A 67 -47.69 0.53 20.02
C SER A 67 -48.05 1.14 18.66
N SER A 68 -49.30 0.92 18.24
CA SER A 68 -49.89 1.56 17.07
C SER A 68 -50.01 3.08 17.23
N LYS A 69 -49.90 3.61 18.46
CA LYS A 69 -50.23 5.00 18.84
C LYS A 69 -49.14 5.78 19.62
N GLY A 70 -47.92 5.25 19.75
CA GLY A 70 -46.88 5.84 20.61
C GLY A 70 -47.02 5.44 22.09
N CYS A 71 -46.04 5.81 22.92
CA CYS A 71 -45.96 5.46 24.33
C CYS A 71 -45.79 6.74 25.16
N SER A 72 -46.55 6.90 26.25
CA SER A 72 -46.36 8.03 27.17
C SER A 72 -46.44 7.57 28.63
N GLY A 73 -45.81 8.34 29.52
CA GLY A 73 -45.71 7.95 30.93
C GLY A 73 -44.88 8.92 31.74
N TYR A 74 -44.41 8.44 32.88
CA TYR A 74 -43.47 9.13 33.76
C TYR A 74 -42.20 8.30 33.91
N VAL A 75 -41.07 8.98 34.03
CA VAL A 75 -39.80 8.34 34.35
C VAL A 75 -39.16 9.11 35.50
N HIS A 76 -38.61 8.37 36.46
CA HIS A 76 -37.89 8.93 37.60
C HIS A 76 -36.78 7.99 38.06
N ILE A 77 -35.85 8.52 38.85
CA ILE A 77 -34.83 7.75 39.55
C ILE A 77 -35.37 7.42 40.95
N GLN A 78 -35.34 6.16 41.35
CA GLN A 78 -35.85 5.73 42.65
C GLN A 78 -34.73 5.87 43.70
N GLY A 79 -34.97 6.68 44.74
CA GLY A 79 -34.12 6.76 45.94
C GLY A 79 -34.15 5.46 46.75
N GLU A 80 -33.23 5.31 47.71
CA GLU A 80 -33.21 4.11 48.57
C GLU A 80 -34.43 3.98 49.48
N ASP A 81 -34.94 5.10 50.00
CA ASP A 81 -36.11 5.13 50.87
C ASP A 81 -37.45 5.19 50.09
N ASP A 82 -37.46 4.80 48.81
CA ASP A 82 -38.56 5.09 47.87
C ASP A 82 -38.88 6.59 47.75
N THR A 83 -37.99 7.46 48.23
CA THR A 83 -38.14 8.90 48.10
C THR A 83 -37.98 9.26 46.62
N GLU A 84 -39.10 9.61 46.00
CA GLU A 84 -39.17 9.84 44.56
C GLU A 84 -38.26 11.04 44.20
N SER A 85 -37.35 10.81 43.24
CA SER A 85 -36.82 11.95 42.49
C SER A 85 -37.92 12.51 41.59
N GLN A 86 -37.71 13.71 41.05
CA GLN A 86 -38.70 14.38 40.20
C GLN A 86 -39.23 13.46 39.09
N ARG A 87 -40.55 13.17 39.10
CA ARG A 87 -41.26 12.51 38.00
C ARG A 87 -41.24 13.39 36.76
N VAL A 88 -40.72 12.86 35.65
CA VAL A 88 -40.70 13.57 34.37
C VAL A 88 -41.61 12.86 33.38
N ARG A 89 -42.58 13.59 32.84
CA ARG A 89 -43.48 13.08 31.82
C ARG A 89 -42.73 12.92 30.50
N TYR A 90 -43.00 11.84 29.77
CA TYR A 90 -42.46 11.60 28.43
C TYR A 90 -43.54 11.16 27.45
N SER A 91 -43.27 11.35 26.15
CA SER A 91 -44.15 10.91 25.07
C SER A 91 -43.32 10.54 23.84
N VAL A 92 -43.17 9.24 23.58
CA VAL A 92 -42.41 8.71 22.44
C VAL A 92 -43.38 8.32 21.31
N PRO A 93 -43.23 8.86 20.08
CA PRO A 93 -44.07 8.46 18.96
C PRO A 93 -43.83 6.98 18.57
N LYS A 94 -44.76 6.40 17.81
CA LYS A 94 -44.66 5.01 17.32
C LYS A 94 -43.32 4.76 16.61
N GLY A 95 -42.59 3.73 17.05
CA GLY A 95 -41.28 3.37 16.49
C GLY A 95 -40.17 4.39 16.76
N GLY A 96 -40.48 5.47 17.49
CA GLY A 96 -39.57 6.58 17.76
C GLY A 96 -38.68 6.33 18.97
N THR A 97 -37.83 7.32 19.23
CA THR A 97 -37.09 7.44 20.48
C THR A 97 -37.16 8.87 20.99
N ASP A 98 -37.25 9.04 22.29
CA ASP A 98 -37.19 10.35 22.95
C ASP A 98 -36.09 10.36 24.03
N THR A 99 -35.61 11.53 24.40
CA THR A 99 -34.58 11.72 25.43
C THR A 99 -35.14 12.53 26.57
N VAL A 100 -35.23 11.92 27.75
CA VAL A 100 -35.80 12.55 28.94
C VAL A 100 -34.68 12.97 29.89
N ARG A 101 -34.73 14.21 30.37
CA ARG A 101 -33.76 14.74 31.35
C ARG A 101 -34.26 14.44 32.77
N LEU A 102 -33.48 13.70 33.54
CA LEU A 102 -33.77 13.30 34.91
C LEU A 102 -32.92 14.10 35.90
N LYS A 103 -33.44 14.32 37.11
CA LYS A 103 -32.69 14.85 38.25
C LYS A 103 -32.24 13.72 39.15
N TYR A 104 -30.97 13.75 39.54
CA TYR A 104 -30.34 12.84 40.49
C TYR A 104 -29.96 13.60 41.76
N HIS A 105 -30.23 13.00 42.91
CA HIS A 105 -30.02 13.57 44.24
C HIS A 105 -28.93 12.77 44.97
N PRO A 106 -27.65 13.20 44.90
CA PRO A 106 -26.53 12.53 45.56
C PRO A 106 -26.79 12.07 46.99
N GLU A 107 -27.46 12.91 47.76
CA GLU A 107 -27.70 12.76 49.20
C GLU A 107 -28.79 11.74 49.55
N LYS A 108 -29.56 11.27 48.56
CA LYS A 108 -30.67 10.32 48.73
C LYS A 108 -30.34 8.89 48.32
N HIS A 109 -29.06 8.61 48.05
CA HIS A 109 -28.56 7.30 47.66
C HIS A 109 -27.32 6.98 48.52
N ALA A 110 -27.32 5.89 49.30
CA ALA A 110 -26.23 5.57 50.24
C ALA A 110 -24.90 5.30 49.55
N ASP A 111 -24.91 4.94 48.27
CA ASP A 111 -23.68 4.81 47.46
C ASP A 111 -22.97 6.17 47.22
N GLY A 112 -23.62 7.30 47.53
CA GLY A 112 -23.11 8.64 47.26
C GLY A 112 -22.96 8.94 45.76
N VAL A 113 -22.46 10.12 45.40
CA VAL A 113 -21.93 10.31 44.03
C VAL A 113 -20.67 9.48 43.91
N PRO A 114 -20.44 8.75 42.80
CA PRO A 114 -19.12 8.25 42.50
C PRO A 114 -18.13 9.42 42.55
N GLN A 115 -17.28 9.48 43.59
CA GLN A 115 -16.17 10.41 43.60
C GLN A 115 -15.29 10.10 42.38
N ASN A 116 -14.54 11.10 41.89
CA ASN A 116 -13.86 11.17 40.59
C ASN A 116 -12.95 9.98 40.15
N SER A 117 -12.89 8.88 40.90
CA SER A 117 -12.14 7.66 40.64
C SER A 117 -13.08 6.44 40.54
N TRP A 118 -13.43 6.08 39.31
CA TRP A 118 -14.03 4.80 38.89
C TRP A 118 -15.41 4.40 39.47
N VAL A 119 -16.24 3.88 38.57
CA VAL A 119 -17.68 3.58 38.75
C VAL A 119 -17.89 2.23 39.43
N GLY A 120 -18.78 2.21 40.42
CA GLY A 120 -19.50 1.01 40.86
C GLY A 120 -20.97 1.27 41.21
N GLY A 121 -21.44 2.52 41.21
CA GLY A 121 -22.83 2.84 41.55
C GLY A 121 -23.80 2.47 40.42
N SER A 122 -24.80 1.67 40.74
CA SER A 122 -25.96 1.43 39.87
C SER A 122 -27.17 2.10 40.52
N VAL A 123 -27.94 2.88 39.75
CA VAL A 123 -29.20 3.44 40.26
C VAL A 123 -30.36 2.70 39.63
N LYS A 124 -31.41 2.50 40.42
CA LYS A 124 -32.66 1.96 39.93
C LYS A 124 -33.45 3.08 39.25
N VAL A 125 -33.66 2.96 37.94
CA VAL A 125 -34.55 3.87 37.20
C VAL A 125 -35.89 3.19 37.03
N LYS A 126 -36.92 3.83 37.58
CA LYS A 126 -38.29 3.35 37.53
C LYS A 126 -39.03 4.06 36.38
N LEU A 127 -39.58 3.25 35.49
CA LEU A 127 -40.35 3.67 34.33
C LEU A 127 -41.81 3.31 34.56
N GLU A 128 -42.63 4.32 34.76
CA GLU A 128 -44.07 4.16 34.89
C GLU A 128 -44.70 4.55 33.56
N TYR A 129 -45.44 3.66 32.92
CA TYR A 129 -46.03 4.00 31.64
C TYR A 129 -47.49 3.59 31.56
N ARG A 130 -48.25 4.43 30.86
CA ARG A 130 -49.61 4.13 30.47
C ARG A 130 -49.59 3.75 29.01
N GLN A 131 -49.91 2.50 28.73
CA GLN A 131 -50.16 2.08 27.36
C GLN A 131 -51.45 2.76 26.90
N PHE A 132 -51.41 3.49 25.77
CA PHE A 132 -52.50 4.37 25.31
C PHE A 132 -53.87 3.69 25.15
N ASP A 133 -53.93 2.35 25.14
CA ASP A 133 -55.15 1.56 24.96
C ASP A 133 -55.56 0.73 26.20
N LEU A 134 -54.86 0.84 27.35
CA LEU A 134 -55.21 0.13 28.59
C LEU A 134 -55.27 1.11 29.76
N ALA A 135 -56.35 1.05 30.56
CA ALA A 135 -56.51 1.87 31.77
C ALA A 135 -55.51 1.51 32.89
N SER A 136 -54.74 0.43 32.73
CA SER A 136 -53.71 -0.04 33.66
C SER A 136 -52.39 0.74 33.52
N SER A 137 -51.86 1.18 34.65
CA SER A 137 -50.47 1.65 34.78
C SER A 137 -49.56 0.45 34.97
N TYR A 138 -48.41 0.43 34.30
CA TYR A 138 -47.38 -0.58 34.51
C TYR A 138 -46.10 0.07 34.99
N ASP A 139 -45.50 -0.55 36.00
CA ASP A 139 -44.21 -0.15 36.54
C ASP A 139 -43.13 -1.08 36.00
N TYR A 140 -42.06 -0.50 35.46
CA TYR A 140 -40.92 -1.22 34.95
C TYR A 140 -39.65 -0.68 35.59
N ASP A 141 -38.98 -1.52 36.36
CA ASP A 141 -37.75 -1.18 37.04
C ASP A 141 -36.54 -1.66 36.24
N LYS A 142 -35.59 -0.77 36.01
CA LYS A 142 -34.32 -1.13 35.37
C LYS A 142 -33.15 -0.45 36.04
N TRP A 143 -32.16 -1.26 36.40
CA TRP A 143 -30.88 -0.76 36.88
C TRP A 143 -30.09 -0.13 35.74
N ILE A 144 -29.58 1.08 35.98
CA ILE A 144 -28.72 1.81 35.05
C ILE A 144 -27.43 2.17 35.79
N GLY A 145 -26.27 1.99 35.16
CA GLY A 145 -25.04 2.55 35.68
C GLY A 145 -25.12 4.08 35.68
N VAL A 146 -24.62 4.74 36.72
CA VAL A 146 -24.46 6.20 36.74
C VAL A 146 -23.00 6.56 36.63
N GLU A 147 -22.72 7.62 35.89
CA GLU A 147 -21.36 8.16 35.79
C GLU A 147 -21.37 9.68 35.66
N PRO A 148 -20.36 10.37 36.20
CA PRO A 148 -20.23 11.81 36.03
C PRO A 148 -19.96 12.17 34.56
N LEU A 149 -20.49 13.29 34.09
CA LEU A 149 -20.22 13.83 32.75
C LEU A 149 -18.76 14.28 32.65
N VAL A 150 -17.98 13.55 31.88
CA VAL A 150 -16.61 13.87 31.49
C VAL A 150 -16.67 14.64 30.17
N THR A 151 -16.51 15.96 30.23
CA THR A 151 -16.57 16.82 29.02
C THR A 151 -15.24 16.86 28.26
N LYS A 152 -14.14 16.57 28.95
CA LYS A 152 -12.79 16.51 28.41
C LYS A 152 -12.05 15.34 29.05
N GLN A 153 -11.16 14.73 28.27
CA GLN A 153 -10.21 13.76 28.77
C GLN A 153 -8.86 14.02 28.12
N ASP A 154 -7.79 13.57 28.76
CA ASP A 154 -6.45 13.87 28.33
C ASP A 154 -5.85 12.79 27.43
N ILE A 155 -5.05 13.23 26.46
CA ILE A 155 -4.03 12.43 25.82
C ILE A 155 -2.71 12.82 26.47
N THR A 156 -2.11 11.88 27.22
CA THR A 156 -0.88 12.09 27.96
C THR A 156 0.21 11.15 27.44
N GLY A 157 1.44 11.38 27.86
CA GLY A 157 2.55 10.47 27.57
C GLY A 157 3.85 11.08 28.04
N THR A 158 4.89 10.26 28.08
CA THR A 158 6.26 10.68 28.32
C THR A 158 7.04 10.69 27.01
N VAL A 159 8.09 11.51 26.96
CA VAL A 159 8.92 11.71 25.77
C VAL A 159 10.34 11.38 26.19
N SER A 160 10.90 10.28 25.71
CA SER A 160 12.20 9.77 26.12
C SER A 160 13.11 9.39 24.95
N GLY A 161 14.41 9.60 25.12
CA GLY A 161 15.43 9.17 24.19
C GLY A 161 16.82 9.46 24.74
N SER A 162 17.87 8.96 24.12
CA SER A 162 19.25 9.12 24.65
C SER A 162 20.13 9.87 23.67
N MET A 163 20.05 11.20 23.60
CA MET A 163 20.91 11.94 22.65
C MET A 163 21.18 13.39 23.01
N THR A 164 22.40 13.83 22.66
CA THR A 164 22.83 15.23 22.57
C THR A 164 22.59 15.78 21.16
N GLY A 165 22.47 17.11 21.02
CA GLY A 165 22.31 17.76 19.70
C GLY A 165 20.90 17.72 19.10
N LEU A 166 19.90 17.32 19.90
CA LEU A 166 18.48 17.49 19.58
C LEU A 166 17.96 18.78 20.20
N SER A 167 17.28 19.59 19.40
CA SER A 167 16.57 20.78 19.88
C SER A 167 15.14 20.81 19.34
N GLY A 168 14.30 21.63 19.95
CA GLY A 168 12.94 21.87 19.44
C GLY A 168 12.03 20.63 19.41
N VAL A 169 12.24 19.66 20.31
CA VAL A 169 11.36 18.48 20.37
C VAL A 169 9.95 18.93 20.68
N LYS A 170 9.01 18.50 19.83
CA LYS A 170 7.62 18.95 19.84
C LYS A 170 6.68 17.78 19.62
N VAL A 171 5.67 17.67 20.46
CA VAL A 171 4.53 16.78 20.24
C VAL A 171 3.36 17.62 19.73
N SER A 172 2.76 17.20 18.63
CA SER A 172 1.67 17.90 17.97
C SER A 172 0.46 17.00 17.82
N LEU A 173 -0.68 17.46 18.30
CA LEU A 173 -1.96 16.77 18.17
C LEU A 173 -2.67 17.26 16.91
N TYR A 174 -2.98 16.33 16.01
CA TYR A 174 -3.77 16.59 14.82
C TYR A 174 -5.15 15.98 14.98
N ARG A 175 -6.17 16.75 14.61
CA ARG A 175 -7.53 16.26 14.43
C ARG A 175 -7.65 15.72 13.01
N VAL A 176 -8.09 14.47 12.87
CA VAL A 176 -8.18 13.76 11.59
C VAL A 176 -9.63 13.50 11.24
N SER A 177 -10.05 13.96 10.06
CA SER A 177 -11.32 13.63 9.42
C SER A 177 -11.08 12.63 8.27
N LYS A 178 -12.13 12.25 7.52
CA LYS A 178 -11.98 11.35 6.37
C LYS A 178 -11.08 11.94 5.27
N GLU A 179 -11.04 13.27 5.14
CA GLU A 179 -10.43 13.95 3.99
C GLU A 179 -9.32 14.92 4.38
N THR A 180 -9.29 15.38 5.64
CA THR A 180 -8.37 16.43 6.09
C THR A 180 -7.79 16.14 7.47
N SER A 181 -6.58 16.64 7.70
CA SER A 181 -5.96 16.69 9.02
C SER A 181 -5.63 18.14 9.38
N THR A 182 -6.09 18.59 10.53
CA THR A 182 -5.82 19.94 11.03
C THR A 182 -5.02 19.88 12.32
N LEU A 183 -4.01 20.75 12.46
CA LEU A 183 -3.26 20.88 13.71
C LEU A 183 -4.21 21.43 14.78
N SER A 184 -4.44 20.66 15.84
CA SER A 184 -5.30 21.05 16.95
C SER A 184 -4.52 21.77 18.03
N SER A 185 -3.36 21.24 18.42
CA SER A 185 -2.52 21.78 19.48
C SER A 185 -1.09 21.24 19.37
N SER A 186 -0.16 21.90 20.03
CA SER A 186 1.24 21.51 20.02
C SER A 186 1.95 21.91 21.32
N ARG A 187 2.95 21.13 21.72
CA ARG A 187 3.73 21.32 22.96
C ARG A 187 5.19 21.07 22.66
N SER A 188 6.03 22.04 23.01
CA SER A 188 7.48 21.80 23.12
C SER A 188 7.72 20.99 24.39
N VAL A 189 8.59 19.99 24.28
CA VAL A 189 8.87 19.03 25.34
C VAL A 189 10.38 18.84 25.44
N SER A 190 10.86 18.57 26.65
CA SER A 190 12.25 18.18 26.88
C SER A 190 12.35 16.66 26.97
N ASN A 191 13.55 16.11 26.79
CA ASN A 191 13.79 14.70 27.02
C ASN A 191 13.46 14.33 28.48
N GLY A 192 12.71 13.25 28.68
CA GLY A 192 12.20 12.79 29.98
C GLY A 192 10.93 13.50 30.47
N SER A 193 10.47 14.55 29.79
CA SER A 193 9.26 15.28 30.20
C SER A 193 7.97 14.60 29.75
N SER A 194 6.87 14.90 30.45
CA SER A 194 5.52 14.50 30.04
C SER A 194 4.85 15.57 29.18
N PHE A 195 3.87 15.16 28.38
CA PHE A 195 2.93 16.07 27.71
C PHE A 195 1.49 15.72 28.05
N THR A 196 0.61 16.69 27.84
CA THR A 196 -0.84 16.53 28.05
C THR A 196 -1.61 17.38 27.04
N PHE A 197 -2.58 16.76 26.37
CA PHE A 197 -3.53 17.42 25.50
C PHE A 197 -4.96 17.14 25.96
N PRO A 198 -5.68 18.16 26.46
CA PRO A 198 -7.09 18.01 26.78
C PRO A 198 -7.90 17.94 25.47
N VAL A 199 -8.61 16.83 25.26
CA VAL A 199 -9.50 16.64 24.12
C VAL A 199 -10.95 16.59 24.56
N LYS A 200 -11.83 17.08 23.69
CA LYS A 200 -13.28 17.08 23.96
C LYS A 200 -13.82 15.65 23.82
N MET A 201 -14.56 15.21 24.82
CA MET A 201 -15.29 13.94 24.79
C MET A 201 -16.50 14.04 23.86
N GLY A 202 -17.02 12.87 23.46
CA GLY A 202 -18.30 12.80 22.79
C GLY A 202 -19.47 13.10 23.72
N PRO A 203 -20.67 13.35 23.18
CA PRO A 203 -21.88 13.52 23.98
C PRO A 203 -22.09 12.33 24.92
N ASN A 204 -22.51 12.58 26.17
CA ASN A 204 -22.80 11.54 27.17
C ASN A 204 -21.65 10.53 27.30
N ASN A 205 -20.44 11.03 27.54
CA ASN A 205 -19.23 10.21 27.75
C ASN A 205 -18.90 9.22 26.62
N THR A 206 -19.51 9.37 25.44
CA THR A 206 -19.10 8.58 24.28
C THR A 206 -17.67 8.95 23.89
N THR A 207 -16.97 8.00 23.24
CA THR A 207 -15.62 8.23 22.72
C THR A 207 -15.55 9.55 21.95
N SER A 208 -14.43 10.25 22.06
CA SER A 208 -14.23 11.53 21.37
C SER A 208 -14.74 11.48 19.93
N THR A 209 -15.67 12.39 19.57
CA THR A 209 -16.26 12.43 18.22
C THR A 209 -15.20 12.67 17.15
N SER A 210 -14.12 13.31 17.56
CA SER A 210 -12.95 13.56 16.74
C SER A 210 -11.95 12.43 16.93
N ARG A 211 -11.35 12.03 15.81
CA ARG A 211 -10.20 11.12 15.78
C ARG A 211 -8.95 11.95 15.81
N TYR A 212 -7.98 11.56 16.62
CA TYR A 212 -6.72 12.28 16.75
C TYR A 212 -5.54 11.44 16.28
N LYS A 213 -4.45 12.11 15.90
CA LYS A 213 -3.14 11.48 15.69
C LYS A 213 -2.06 12.38 16.30
N LEU A 214 -1.01 11.77 16.83
CA LEU A 214 0.13 12.49 17.36
C LEU A 214 1.27 12.49 16.33
N ARG A 215 1.86 13.66 16.11
CA ARG A 215 3.09 13.84 15.35
C ARG A 215 4.18 14.27 16.32
N VAL A 216 5.32 13.62 16.25
CA VAL A 216 6.52 13.96 17.00
C VAL A 216 7.51 14.57 16.03
N SER A 217 8.09 15.70 16.39
CA SER A 217 9.07 16.41 15.55
C SER A 217 10.21 16.96 16.38
N ALA A 218 11.36 17.13 15.76
CA ALA A 218 12.52 17.79 16.35
C ALA A 218 13.40 18.37 15.26
N GLU A 219 14.35 19.21 15.67
CA GLU A 219 15.44 19.68 14.83
C GLU A 219 16.69 18.87 15.15
N VAL A 220 17.30 18.30 14.11
CA VAL A 220 18.52 17.50 14.18
C VAL A 220 19.55 18.14 13.27
N ASN A 221 20.61 18.71 13.85
CA ASN A 221 21.66 19.41 13.10
C ASN A 221 21.12 20.50 12.15
N GLY A 222 20.09 21.26 12.56
CA GLY A 222 19.46 22.28 11.70
C GLY A 222 18.35 21.77 10.78
N GLU A 223 18.19 20.45 10.64
CA GLU A 223 17.15 19.86 9.78
C GLU A 223 15.92 19.44 10.59
N PHE A 224 14.74 19.84 10.13
CA PHE A 224 13.49 19.45 10.75
C PHE A 224 13.11 18.01 10.37
N THR A 225 13.01 17.14 11.38
CA THR A 225 12.55 15.76 11.22
C THR A 225 11.25 15.52 11.98
N SER A 226 10.42 14.60 11.47
CA SER A 226 9.19 14.22 12.15
C SER A 226 8.64 12.88 11.70
N TRP A 227 7.86 12.28 12.59
CA TRP A 227 7.14 11.03 12.38
C TRP A 227 5.84 11.03 13.16
N TRP A 228 4.96 10.08 12.87
CA TRP A 228 3.64 9.94 13.46
C TRP A 228 3.62 8.80 14.46
N TRP A 229 3.17 9.07 15.67
CA TRP A 229 3.14 8.08 16.74
C TRP A 229 2.31 6.84 16.36
N ARG A 230 2.82 5.67 16.75
CA ARG A 230 2.16 4.38 16.60
C ARG A 230 2.08 3.69 17.95
N GLY A 231 0.92 3.11 18.21
CA GLY A 231 0.70 2.23 19.34
C GLY A 231 -0.63 1.50 19.24
N SER A 232 -0.99 0.81 20.31
CA SER A 232 -2.31 0.19 20.45
C SER A 232 -3.39 1.26 20.59
N SER A 233 -4.51 1.12 19.87
CA SER A 233 -5.72 1.93 20.08
C SER A 233 -6.68 1.31 21.10
N SER A 234 -6.42 0.06 21.54
CA SER A 234 -7.26 -0.67 22.49
C SER A 234 -6.67 -0.56 23.90
N GLY A 235 -7.23 0.33 24.71
CA GLY A 235 -6.93 0.45 26.14
C GLY A 235 -6.54 1.86 26.57
N SER A 236 -6.38 2.04 27.89
CA SER A 236 -5.90 3.28 28.53
C SER A 236 -4.41 3.51 28.28
N VAL A 237 -3.65 2.43 28.06
CA VAL A 237 -2.22 2.45 27.73
C VAL A 237 -2.08 2.05 26.26
N GLY A 238 -1.81 3.03 25.42
CA GLY A 238 -1.52 2.78 24.02
C GLY A 238 -0.14 2.16 23.90
N GLY A 239 -0.03 0.83 24.03
CA GLY A 239 1.27 0.15 23.95
C GLY A 239 2.06 0.62 22.73
N GLU A 240 3.18 1.29 22.97
CA GLU A 240 3.96 1.98 21.95
C GLU A 240 4.48 0.97 20.91
N ARG A 241 4.39 1.34 19.63
CA ARG A 241 4.87 0.56 18.48
C ARG A 241 5.78 1.41 17.57
N GLY A 242 6.36 2.46 18.13
CA GLY A 242 7.26 3.42 17.48
C GLY A 242 6.52 4.43 16.62
N GLY A 243 7.00 4.70 15.41
CA GLY A 243 6.47 5.78 14.57
C GLY A 243 6.36 5.42 13.09
N GLY A 244 5.40 6.02 12.39
CA GLY A 244 5.20 5.96 10.94
C GLY A 244 5.72 7.22 10.26
N ARG A 245 6.18 7.12 9.01
CA ARG A 245 6.70 8.30 8.29
C ARG A 245 5.59 9.25 7.86
N THR A 246 4.45 8.68 7.51
CA THR A 246 3.29 9.41 6.97
C THR A 246 2.13 9.44 7.95
N ILE A 247 1.22 10.40 7.80
CA ILE A 247 0.03 10.50 8.67
C ILE A 247 -0.84 9.24 8.61
N THR A 248 -0.90 8.58 7.45
CA THR A 248 -1.67 7.35 7.25
C THR A 248 -1.13 6.19 8.09
N GLU A 249 0.16 6.19 8.39
CA GLU A 249 0.82 5.17 9.21
C GLU A 249 0.69 5.40 10.72
N GLY A 250 0.34 6.62 11.16
CA GLY A 250 0.13 6.93 12.58
C GLY A 250 -1.12 6.26 13.15
N THR A 251 -1.10 5.86 14.42
CA THR A 251 -2.27 5.28 15.09
C THR A 251 -3.32 6.37 15.32
N THR A 252 -4.57 6.08 14.94
CA THR A 252 -5.71 6.90 15.34
C THR A 252 -6.03 6.70 16.82
N ILE A 253 -5.98 7.80 17.56
CA ILE A 253 -6.28 7.87 18.99
C ILE A 253 -7.73 8.30 19.18
N ALA A 254 -8.41 7.61 20.07
CA ALA A 254 -9.78 7.91 20.48
C ALA A 254 -9.85 7.78 22.00
N VAL A 255 -10.21 8.87 22.68
CA VAL A 255 -10.14 8.93 24.14
C VAL A 255 -11.45 8.47 24.75
N ARG A 256 -11.35 7.77 25.88
CA ARG A 256 -12.48 7.17 26.63
C ARG A 256 -12.71 7.94 27.92
N PRO A 257 -13.93 7.97 28.46
CA PRO A 257 -14.24 8.81 29.63
C PRO A 257 -13.45 8.42 30.89
N TYR A 258 -13.09 7.15 31.03
CA TYR A 258 -12.59 6.60 32.30
C TYR A 258 -11.09 6.69 32.52
N ALA A 259 -10.31 7.00 31.48
CA ALA A 259 -8.87 7.10 31.61
C ALA A 259 -8.30 8.01 30.52
N ALA A 260 -7.26 8.77 30.90
CA ALA A 260 -6.40 9.41 29.94
C ALA A 260 -5.82 8.35 28.98
N PHE A 261 -5.66 8.73 27.71
CA PHE A 261 -4.97 7.88 26.75
C PHE A 261 -3.47 8.13 26.87
N HIS A 262 -2.72 7.12 27.30
CA HIS A 262 -1.27 7.20 27.42
C HIS A 262 -0.60 6.83 26.09
N ALA A 263 0.23 7.74 25.57
CA ALA A 263 0.94 7.63 24.30
C ALA A 263 2.42 7.99 24.48
N ASP A 264 3.18 7.08 25.08
CA ASP A 264 4.61 7.27 25.25
C ASP A 264 5.34 7.35 23.92
N VAL A 265 6.36 8.20 23.89
CA VAL A 265 7.16 8.52 22.73
C VAL A 265 8.61 8.24 23.08
N ALA A 266 9.18 7.22 22.45
CA ALA A 266 10.59 6.92 22.52
C ALA A 266 11.27 7.19 21.17
N TRP A 267 12.52 7.66 21.20
CA TRP A 267 13.37 7.71 20.01
C TRP A 267 14.80 7.29 20.30
N GLY A 268 15.49 6.95 19.22
CA GLY A 268 16.84 6.44 19.23
C GLY A 268 17.67 6.88 18.02
N THR A 269 18.81 6.23 17.89
CA THR A 269 19.88 6.50 16.93
C THR A 269 20.34 5.20 16.31
N ILE A 270 20.54 5.21 15.00
CA ILE A 270 21.38 4.21 14.34
C ILE A 270 22.65 4.92 13.93
N SER A 271 23.77 4.46 14.48
CA SER A 271 25.10 4.99 14.22
C SER A 271 26.03 3.92 13.69
N GLY A 272 27.20 4.31 13.23
CA GLY A 272 28.15 3.38 12.67
C GLY A 272 29.34 4.07 12.04
N SER A 273 30.18 3.27 11.41
CA SER A 273 31.25 3.74 10.53
C SER A 273 31.19 2.98 9.21
N VAL A 274 31.38 3.71 8.11
CA VAL A 274 31.47 3.12 6.78
C VAL A 274 32.45 3.89 5.92
N ALA A 275 33.50 3.19 5.48
CA ALA A 275 34.47 3.76 4.56
C ALA A 275 33.91 3.78 3.13
N GLY A 276 34.23 4.81 2.36
CA GLY A 276 33.90 4.90 0.93
C GLY A 276 32.43 5.17 0.61
N ALA A 277 31.60 5.49 1.61
CA ALA A 277 30.25 5.98 1.40
C ALA A 277 30.27 7.46 0.98
N ARG A 278 29.23 7.89 0.25
CA ARG A 278 28.84 9.30 0.12
C ARG A 278 27.69 9.62 1.05
N GLU A 279 26.74 8.70 1.18
CA GLU A 279 25.52 8.91 1.93
C GLU A 279 25.09 7.61 2.62
N VAL A 280 24.67 7.73 3.88
CA VAL A 280 24.04 6.66 4.65
C VAL A 280 22.60 7.06 4.93
N GLN A 281 21.67 6.14 4.71
CA GLN A 281 20.24 6.38 4.87
C GLN A 281 19.61 5.29 5.74
N VAL A 282 18.67 5.67 6.60
CA VAL A 282 17.87 4.72 7.38
C VAL A 282 16.45 4.65 6.81
N PHE A 283 16.01 3.42 6.60
CA PHE A 283 14.68 3.09 6.11
C PHE A 283 13.94 2.20 7.10
N ALA A 284 12.62 2.19 7.04
CA ALA A 284 11.79 1.16 7.66
C ALA A 284 10.60 0.79 6.77
N PRO A 285 10.13 -0.47 6.77
CA PRO A 285 8.95 -0.86 6.01
C PRO A 285 7.72 -0.02 6.38
N PRO A 286 6.83 0.28 5.42
CA PRO A 286 5.55 0.90 5.73
C PRO A 286 4.72 -0.05 6.59
N VAL A 287 3.83 0.52 7.41
CA VAL A 287 2.94 -0.27 8.29
C VAL A 287 2.02 -1.19 7.49
N THR A 288 1.55 -0.69 6.36
CA THR A 288 0.72 -1.40 5.41
C THR A 288 1.38 -1.25 4.05
N THR A 289 1.74 -2.36 3.43
CA THR A 289 2.19 -2.36 2.03
C THR A 289 1.01 -1.94 1.15
N PRO A 290 1.07 -0.81 0.42
CA PRO A 290 -0.04 -0.38 -0.41
C PRO A 290 -0.28 -1.42 -1.51
N SER A 291 -1.47 -2.00 -1.55
CA SER A 291 -1.83 -3.09 -2.47
C SER A 291 -2.02 -2.67 -3.94
N GLY A 292 -1.74 -1.41 -4.32
CA GLY A 292 -2.31 -0.90 -5.57
C GLY A 292 -1.70 0.31 -6.27
N THR A 293 -0.51 0.80 -5.95
CA THR A 293 0.10 1.89 -6.74
C THR A 293 1.57 1.68 -7.05
N PRO A 294 1.95 1.49 -8.33
CA PRO A 294 3.34 1.59 -8.72
C PRO A 294 3.77 3.06 -8.63
N ARG A 295 4.63 3.38 -7.66
CA ARG A 295 5.46 4.59 -7.75
C ARG A 295 6.55 4.37 -8.80
N ARG A 296 7.00 5.47 -9.43
CA ARG A 296 7.92 5.45 -10.58
C ARG A 296 9.27 4.86 -10.16
N GLU A 297 10.03 4.38 -11.14
CA GLU A 297 11.36 3.75 -11.00
C GLU A 297 12.43 4.60 -10.27
N LEU A 298 12.11 5.84 -9.87
CA LEU A 298 13.00 6.80 -9.20
C LEU A 298 12.54 7.21 -7.79
N ASP A 299 11.37 6.74 -7.32
CA ASP A 299 10.92 6.98 -5.95
C ASP A 299 11.53 5.93 -5.02
N SER A 300 11.77 6.31 -3.74
CA SER A 300 12.26 5.43 -2.66
C SER A 300 11.80 3.97 -2.83
N PRO A 301 12.68 2.99 -2.56
CA PRO A 301 12.42 1.59 -2.86
C PRO A 301 11.07 1.16 -2.28
N TYR A 302 10.27 0.52 -3.13
CA TYR A 302 8.84 0.24 -2.93
C TYR A 302 8.49 -0.40 -1.58
N CYS A 303 9.45 -1.05 -0.93
CA CYS A 303 9.25 -1.77 0.32
C CYS A 303 9.51 -0.94 1.60
N ALA A 304 10.00 0.31 1.52
CA ALA A 304 10.38 1.06 2.72
C ALA A 304 10.30 2.60 2.61
N ASN A 305 10.10 3.25 3.76
CA ASN A 305 10.10 4.70 3.92
C ASN A 305 11.45 5.18 4.45
N ARG A 306 11.99 6.29 3.92
CA ARG A 306 13.20 6.93 4.45
C ARG A 306 12.88 7.76 5.70
N TYR A 307 13.60 7.49 6.79
CA TYR A 307 13.48 8.21 8.07
C TYR A 307 14.57 9.25 8.29
N GLY A 308 15.74 9.05 7.70
CA GLY A 308 16.84 10.02 7.75
C GLY A 308 17.98 9.65 6.83
N SER A 309 18.87 10.60 6.60
CA SER A 309 20.05 10.47 5.76
C SER A 309 21.18 11.35 6.29
N GLN A 310 22.42 10.94 6.05
CA GLN A 310 23.60 11.73 6.36
C GLN A 310 24.63 11.51 5.26
N GLU A 311 25.16 12.60 4.72
CA GLU A 311 26.34 12.55 3.85
C GLU A 311 27.58 12.32 4.72
N THR A 312 28.32 11.25 4.43
CA THR A 312 29.55 10.88 5.17
C THR A 312 30.34 9.84 4.40
N SER A 313 31.65 9.85 4.60
CA SER A 313 32.59 8.81 4.15
C SER A 313 33.26 8.06 5.31
N GLY A 314 32.73 8.24 6.53
CA GLY A 314 33.26 7.67 7.77
C GLY A 314 32.14 7.39 8.76
N SER A 315 32.21 8.01 9.94
CA SER A 315 31.17 7.82 10.95
C SER A 315 29.84 8.47 10.56
N PHE A 316 28.73 7.84 10.94
CA PHE A 316 27.39 8.37 10.78
C PHE A 316 26.57 8.18 12.05
N ALA A 317 25.55 9.02 12.21
CA ALA A 317 24.53 8.90 13.25
C ALA A 317 23.21 9.46 12.71
N ILE A 318 22.31 8.56 12.28
CA ILE A 318 20.95 8.93 11.93
C ILE A 318 20.11 8.94 13.20
N ARG A 319 19.70 10.14 13.60
CA ARG A 319 19.09 10.44 14.89
C ARG A 319 17.58 10.55 14.78
N PHE A 320 16.93 10.54 15.95
CA PHE A 320 15.49 10.79 16.14
C PHE A 320 14.60 9.77 15.44
N LEU A 321 15.05 8.52 15.43
CA LEU A 321 14.31 7.38 14.89
C LEU A 321 13.34 6.85 15.94
N PRO A 322 12.06 6.61 15.63
CA PRO A 322 11.13 6.08 16.62
C PRO A 322 11.61 4.75 17.22
N ALA A 323 11.75 4.70 18.54
CA ALA A 323 12.06 3.47 19.25
C ALA A 323 10.76 2.77 19.67
N THR A 324 10.85 1.51 20.09
CA THR A 324 9.71 0.77 20.65
C THR A 324 10.04 0.27 22.05
N PRO A 325 9.04 -0.07 22.90
CA PRO A 325 9.32 -0.76 24.15
C PRO A 325 10.02 -2.10 23.86
N ALA A 326 10.97 -2.49 24.73
CA ALA A 326 11.80 -3.69 24.52
C ALA A 326 11.00 -5.00 24.37
N ILE A 327 9.79 -5.06 24.93
CA ILE A 327 8.91 -6.23 24.89
C ILE A 327 8.37 -6.51 23.46
N ALA A 328 8.51 -5.57 22.53
CA ALA A 328 7.89 -5.68 21.21
C ALA A 328 8.67 -6.51 20.19
N ASN A 329 9.96 -6.87 20.42
CA ASN A 329 10.84 -7.53 19.44
C ASN A 329 10.71 -6.93 18.04
N ASN A 330 10.59 -5.60 17.97
CA ASN A 330 10.09 -4.90 16.81
C ASN A 330 11.25 -4.41 15.94
N LYS A 331 11.87 -5.36 15.27
CA LYS A 331 12.86 -5.13 14.22
C LYS A 331 12.20 -4.38 13.06
N ARG A 332 12.72 -3.19 12.72
CA ARG A 332 12.06 -2.28 11.77
C ARG A 332 12.99 -1.55 10.84
N TYR A 333 14.22 -1.31 11.24
CA TYR A 333 15.09 -0.43 10.51
C TYR A 333 16.04 -1.21 9.60
N MET A 334 16.45 -0.59 8.52
CA MET A 334 17.50 -1.08 7.64
C MET A 334 18.34 0.12 7.21
N VAL A 335 19.63 -0.13 6.97
CA VAL A 335 20.58 0.90 6.55
C VAL A 335 20.93 0.70 5.08
N ARG A 336 20.66 1.71 4.26
CA ARG A 336 21.13 1.78 2.87
C ARG A 336 22.39 2.63 2.84
N VAL A 337 23.45 2.11 2.22
CA VAL A 337 24.68 2.87 1.97
C VAL A 337 24.81 3.15 0.48
N VAL A 338 25.04 4.42 0.15
CA VAL A 338 25.32 4.89 -1.20
C VAL A 338 26.82 5.14 -1.32
N PRO A 339 27.53 4.50 -2.25
CA PRO A 339 28.98 4.62 -2.39
C PRO A 339 29.40 5.98 -2.96
N ALA A 340 30.61 6.43 -2.62
CA ALA A 340 31.19 7.68 -3.09
C ALA A 340 31.45 7.72 -4.59
N SER A 341 31.70 6.57 -5.21
CA SER A 341 31.89 6.43 -6.64
C SER A 341 30.63 6.73 -7.47
N GLY A 342 29.46 6.93 -6.84
CA GLY A 342 28.21 7.22 -7.53
C GLY A 342 27.70 6.06 -8.41
N GLY A 343 28.21 4.84 -8.20
CA GLY A 343 27.86 3.66 -8.99
C GLY A 343 26.55 2.98 -8.57
N ASP A 344 26.07 2.06 -9.42
CA ASP A 344 24.85 1.25 -9.31
C ASP A 344 24.76 0.32 -8.06
N PHE A 345 25.65 0.46 -7.09
CA PHE A 345 25.82 -0.49 -5.99
C PHE A 345 25.35 0.13 -4.68
N GLU A 346 24.09 -0.09 -4.35
CA GLU A 346 23.57 0.19 -3.01
C GLU A 346 23.70 -1.06 -2.14
N SER A 347 24.25 -0.91 -0.94
CA SER A 347 24.28 -1.98 0.06
C SER A 347 23.16 -1.78 1.08
N TRP A 348 22.36 -2.81 1.33
CA TRP A 348 21.31 -2.82 2.35
C TRP A 348 21.80 -3.62 3.56
N ASN A 349 21.64 -3.10 4.76
CA ASN A 349 22.22 -3.70 5.96
C ASN A 349 21.15 -3.84 7.04
N GLY A 350 21.14 -5.01 7.67
CA GLY A 350 20.21 -5.40 8.70
C GLY A 350 20.74 -5.18 10.11
N GLY A 351 20.21 -5.98 11.04
CA GLY A 351 20.67 -5.99 12.43
C GLY A 351 22.17 -6.25 12.58
N PRO A 352 22.75 -6.02 13.77
CA PRO A 352 24.15 -6.31 14.03
C PRO A 352 24.51 -7.76 13.69
N GLY A 353 25.61 -7.96 12.96
CA GLY A 353 26.07 -9.29 12.52
C GLY A 353 25.37 -9.83 11.26
N GLU A 354 24.32 -9.16 10.77
CA GLU A 354 23.70 -9.50 9.49
C GLU A 354 24.61 -9.06 8.32
N GLY A 355 24.69 -9.89 7.29
CA GLY A 355 25.43 -9.57 6.06
C GLY A 355 24.79 -8.43 5.25
N GLY A 356 25.49 -8.00 4.19
CA GLY A 356 24.93 -7.07 3.21
C GLY A 356 23.87 -7.74 2.33
N TYR A 357 22.76 -7.04 2.12
CA TYR A 357 21.61 -7.41 1.31
C TYR A 357 21.64 -6.64 -0.02
N GLY A 358 21.16 -7.28 -1.09
CA GLY A 358 21.18 -6.68 -2.44
C GLY A 358 20.08 -5.63 -2.66
N SER A 359 19.01 -5.70 -1.87
CA SER A 359 17.88 -4.78 -1.97
C SER A 359 17.08 -4.69 -0.68
N CYS A 360 16.13 -3.77 -0.65
CA CYS A 360 15.19 -3.65 0.44
C CYS A 360 14.22 -4.85 0.54
N ASN A 361 13.88 -5.52 -0.58
CA ASN A 361 13.03 -6.73 -0.52
C ASN A 361 13.82 -7.96 -0.09
N ASP A 362 15.12 -8.02 -0.43
CA ASP A 362 16.04 -9.06 0.01
C ASP A 362 16.16 -9.10 1.54
N ILE A 363 16.29 -7.93 2.18
CA ILE A 363 16.33 -7.85 3.65
C ILE A 363 15.01 -8.19 4.33
N LEU A 364 13.89 -8.06 3.60
CA LEU A 364 12.57 -8.49 4.05
C LEU A 364 12.25 -9.95 3.71
N ASP A 365 13.26 -10.70 3.25
CA ASP A 365 13.18 -12.12 2.84
C ASP A 365 12.07 -12.39 1.80
N TYR A 366 11.69 -11.38 1.00
CA TYR A 366 10.59 -11.48 0.02
C TYR A 366 9.28 -12.06 0.58
N THR A 367 9.10 -12.02 1.90
CA THR A 367 7.90 -12.46 2.63
C THR A 367 7.40 -11.35 3.54
N TYR A 368 8.06 -10.18 3.50
CA TYR A 368 7.87 -9.06 4.43
C TYR A 368 8.19 -9.46 5.87
N SER A 369 9.07 -10.44 6.05
CA SER A 369 9.65 -10.79 7.35
C SER A 369 10.52 -9.64 7.85
N THR A 370 10.43 -9.33 9.14
CA THR A 370 11.26 -8.31 9.77
C THR A 370 12.47 -8.91 10.50
N ALA A 371 12.71 -10.22 10.37
CA ALA A 371 13.69 -10.96 11.15
C ALA A 371 15.13 -10.40 11.03
N HIS A 372 15.48 -9.87 9.87
CA HIS A 372 16.81 -9.32 9.57
C HIS A 372 16.93 -7.81 9.85
N LEU A 373 15.85 -7.14 10.24
CA LEU A 373 15.87 -5.70 10.46
C LEU A 373 16.55 -5.34 11.78
N ILE A 374 17.01 -4.11 11.86
CA ILE A 374 17.56 -3.48 13.06
C ILE A 374 16.40 -3.16 14.00
N GLU A 375 16.55 -3.58 15.24
CA GLU A 375 15.67 -3.19 16.33
C GLU A 375 16.16 -1.89 16.98
N LEU A 376 15.24 -1.01 17.32
CA LEU A 376 15.51 0.12 18.21
C LEU A 376 14.51 0.06 19.35
N THR A 377 15.02 -0.09 20.57
CA THR A 377 14.19 -0.14 21.77
C THR A 377 14.39 1.08 22.66
N SER A 378 13.45 1.37 23.55
CA SER A 378 13.60 2.42 24.57
C SER A 378 14.74 2.13 25.55
N GLU A 379 15.09 0.84 25.73
CA GLU A 379 16.19 0.38 26.60
C GLU A 379 17.54 0.35 25.88
N SER A 380 17.53 0.08 24.57
CA SER A 380 18.68 0.17 23.66
C SER A 380 18.41 1.19 22.55
N PRO A 381 18.29 2.48 22.93
CA PRO A 381 17.96 3.55 21.99
C PRO A 381 19.11 3.87 21.03
N ASN A 382 20.31 3.31 21.22
CA ASN A 382 21.40 3.48 20.26
C ASN A 382 21.85 2.10 19.78
N VAL A 383 21.82 1.91 18.47
CA VAL A 383 22.37 0.71 17.84
C VAL A 383 23.47 1.10 16.88
N THR A 384 24.64 0.51 17.11
CA THR A 384 25.78 0.63 16.21
C THR A 384 25.69 -0.47 15.15
N VAL A 385 25.70 -0.06 13.89
CA VAL A 385 25.79 -0.95 12.72
C VAL A 385 27.09 -0.62 12.00
N ASN A 386 27.83 -1.63 11.57
CA ASN A 386 29.01 -1.44 10.71
C ASN A 386 28.64 -1.86 9.29
N PRO A 387 27.89 -1.02 8.54
CA PRO A 387 27.41 -1.43 7.25
C PRO A 387 28.60 -1.58 6.30
N VAL A 388 28.59 -2.67 5.55
CA VAL A 388 29.69 -2.99 4.63
C VAL A 388 29.26 -2.58 3.23
N LEU A 389 30.07 -1.74 2.58
CA LEU A 389 29.98 -1.55 1.14
C LEU A 389 30.49 -2.82 0.45
N ARG A 390 29.57 -3.74 0.18
CA ARG A 390 29.89 -4.92 -0.62
C ARG A 390 29.67 -4.57 -2.07
N ASN A 391 30.72 -4.66 -2.87
CA ASN A 391 30.63 -4.74 -4.33
C ASN A 391 30.15 -6.13 -4.80
N ALA A 392 29.55 -6.91 -3.88
CA ALA A 392 29.14 -8.29 -4.10
C ALA A 392 28.15 -8.33 -5.24
N THR A 393 28.67 -8.73 -6.39
CA THR A 393 27.90 -8.85 -7.59
C THR A 393 28.23 -10.17 -8.26
N ALA A 394 27.17 -10.87 -8.66
CA ALA A 394 27.25 -12.11 -9.37
C ALA A 394 27.31 -11.87 -10.87
N THR A 395 27.84 -12.87 -11.58
CA THR A 395 27.61 -13.04 -13.01
C THR A 395 26.58 -14.14 -13.19
N VAL A 396 25.38 -13.76 -13.64
CA VAL A 396 24.30 -14.70 -13.95
C VAL A 396 24.43 -15.12 -15.40
N LYS A 397 24.50 -16.43 -15.65
CA LYS A 397 24.63 -17.00 -17.00
C LYS A 397 23.29 -17.51 -17.46
N PHE A 398 22.87 -17.07 -18.64
CA PHE A 398 21.68 -17.58 -19.29
C PHE A 398 22.05 -18.35 -20.54
N GLN A 399 21.39 -19.49 -20.71
CA GLN A 399 21.42 -20.25 -21.94
C GLN A 399 20.00 -20.38 -22.47
N PHE A 400 19.75 -19.88 -23.67
CA PHE A 400 18.44 -19.91 -24.29
C PHE A 400 18.41 -20.93 -25.43
N ASP A 401 17.46 -21.85 -25.36
CA ASP A 401 17.20 -22.83 -26.41
C ASP A 401 15.95 -22.38 -27.19
N TYR A 402 16.09 -22.08 -28.48
CA TYR A 402 15.01 -21.55 -29.31
C TYR A 402 14.40 -22.68 -30.14
N ASP A 403 13.16 -23.04 -29.82
CA ASP A 403 12.50 -24.20 -30.40
C ASP A 403 11.53 -23.81 -31.51
N GLY A 404 11.76 -24.35 -32.70
CA GLY A 404 10.90 -24.17 -33.87
C GLY A 404 11.04 -22.83 -34.60
N PHE A 405 12.05 -22.00 -34.29
CA PHE A 405 12.29 -20.75 -35.02
C PHE A 405 13.73 -20.25 -34.90
N SER A 406 14.14 -19.39 -35.84
CA SER A 406 15.41 -18.65 -35.76
C SER A 406 15.20 -17.33 -35.00
N PRO A 407 15.86 -17.12 -33.85
CA PRO A 407 15.62 -15.96 -33.01
C PRO A 407 16.14 -14.68 -33.64
N GLN A 408 15.36 -13.61 -33.54
CA GLN A 408 15.81 -12.26 -33.88
C GLN A 408 16.44 -11.56 -32.67
N ILE A 409 17.07 -10.39 -32.86
CA ILE A 409 17.60 -9.57 -31.77
C ILE A 409 16.55 -9.35 -30.67
N SER A 410 15.31 -9.07 -31.05
CA SER A 410 14.18 -8.84 -30.14
C SER A 410 13.78 -10.09 -29.33
N ASP A 411 13.98 -11.29 -29.87
CA ASP A 411 13.72 -12.56 -29.15
C ASP A 411 14.84 -12.90 -28.15
N ARG A 412 16.03 -12.35 -28.36
CA ARG A 412 17.23 -12.56 -27.54
C ARG A 412 17.39 -11.54 -26.42
N TYR A 413 16.53 -10.53 -26.36
CA TYR A 413 16.57 -9.52 -25.32
C TYR A 413 16.24 -10.14 -23.96
N VAL A 414 17.08 -9.87 -22.97
CA VAL A 414 16.96 -10.37 -21.61
C VAL A 414 16.74 -9.19 -20.66
N SER A 415 15.74 -9.29 -19.79
CA SER A 415 15.56 -8.38 -18.66
C SER A 415 15.57 -9.14 -17.34
N LEU A 416 16.28 -8.59 -16.35
CA LEU A 416 16.13 -8.96 -14.96
C LEU A 416 15.28 -7.94 -14.25
N ARG A 417 14.26 -8.43 -13.54
CA ARG A 417 13.42 -7.64 -12.67
C ARG A 417 13.48 -8.19 -11.27
N GLU A 418 13.48 -7.30 -10.29
CA GLU A 418 13.44 -7.71 -8.89
C GLU A 418 12.12 -8.42 -8.60
N TYR A 419 12.17 -9.56 -7.92
CA TYR A 419 10.96 -10.20 -7.42
C TYR A 419 10.38 -9.35 -6.30
N ILE A 420 9.15 -8.88 -6.47
CA ILE A 420 8.41 -8.18 -5.42
C ILE A 420 7.16 -9.01 -5.11
N PRO A 421 6.95 -9.41 -3.85
CA PRO A 421 5.79 -10.22 -3.49
C PRO A 421 4.48 -9.52 -3.84
N ASN A 422 3.49 -10.28 -4.30
CA ASN A 422 2.17 -9.77 -4.70
C ASN A 422 2.18 -8.71 -5.82
N LYS A 423 3.31 -8.57 -6.53
CA LYS A 423 3.44 -7.66 -7.67
C LYS A 423 3.52 -8.45 -8.96
N GLU A 424 2.81 -7.99 -9.99
CA GLU A 424 2.93 -8.56 -11.33
C GLU A 424 4.35 -8.31 -11.87
N ILE A 425 4.87 -9.26 -12.65
CA ILE A 425 6.25 -9.24 -13.13
C ILE A 425 6.58 -7.95 -13.89
N LEU A 426 5.67 -7.46 -14.74
CA LEU A 426 5.92 -6.26 -15.53
C LEU A 426 5.91 -4.97 -14.70
N ASP A 427 5.27 -4.99 -13.55
CA ASP A 427 5.26 -3.86 -12.61
C ASP A 427 6.50 -3.87 -11.70
N SER A 428 7.25 -4.99 -11.65
CA SER A 428 8.55 -5.03 -10.97
C SER A 428 9.60 -4.21 -11.71
N PRO A 429 10.46 -3.46 -10.99
CA PRO A 429 11.49 -2.64 -11.61
C PRO A 429 12.47 -3.50 -12.39
N LYS A 430 12.88 -3.02 -13.57
CA LYS A 430 14.00 -3.61 -14.31
C LYS A 430 15.28 -3.23 -13.58
N VAL A 431 16.00 -4.23 -13.10
CA VAL A 431 17.29 -4.05 -12.42
C VAL A 431 18.41 -4.04 -13.46
N ARG A 432 18.26 -4.84 -14.52
CA ARG A 432 19.29 -4.95 -15.56
C ARG A 432 18.75 -5.55 -16.83
N THR A 433 19.37 -5.23 -17.96
CA THR A 433 18.97 -5.73 -19.27
C THR A 433 20.19 -6.06 -20.13
N GLY A 434 20.00 -6.86 -21.17
CA GLY A 434 21.00 -7.12 -22.17
C GLY A 434 20.44 -7.96 -23.32
N THR A 435 21.32 -8.47 -24.18
CA THR A 435 20.94 -9.25 -25.35
C THR A 435 21.81 -10.48 -25.44
N ALA A 436 21.19 -11.65 -25.52
CA ALA A 436 21.91 -12.90 -25.70
C ALA A 436 22.55 -13.00 -27.09
N SER A 437 23.62 -13.79 -27.18
CA SER A 437 24.23 -14.16 -28.44
C SER A 437 23.26 -14.95 -29.34
N SER A 438 23.59 -15.13 -30.62
CA SER A 438 22.77 -15.94 -31.54
C SER A 438 22.67 -17.40 -31.12
N ALA A 439 23.68 -17.89 -30.38
CA ALA A 439 23.67 -19.21 -29.74
C ALA A 439 22.87 -19.25 -28.42
N GLY A 440 22.25 -18.14 -28.02
CA GLY A 440 21.45 -18.05 -26.80
C GLY A 440 22.25 -17.89 -25.51
N ASN A 441 23.55 -17.62 -25.56
CA ASN A 441 24.37 -17.42 -24.37
C ASN A 441 24.39 -15.95 -23.96
N PHE A 442 24.24 -15.68 -22.66
CA PHE A 442 24.32 -14.32 -22.12
C PHE A 442 24.86 -14.31 -20.69
N ASP A 443 25.90 -13.50 -20.46
CA ASP A 443 26.48 -13.29 -19.15
C ASP A 443 26.06 -11.91 -18.63
N MET A 444 25.23 -11.90 -17.60
CA MET A 444 24.84 -10.67 -16.92
C MET A 444 25.72 -10.48 -15.70
N THR A 445 26.74 -9.63 -15.82
CA THR A 445 27.64 -9.29 -14.71
C THR A 445 26.97 -8.34 -13.71
N LYS A 446 27.62 -8.07 -12.57
CA LYS A 446 27.22 -6.98 -11.68
C LYS A 446 25.77 -7.11 -11.13
N VAL A 447 25.26 -8.34 -10.96
CA VAL A 447 23.90 -8.62 -10.43
C VAL A 447 23.95 -8.79 -8.92
N ARG A 448 23.11 -8.08 -8.17
CA ARG A 448 23.11 -8.14 -6.70
C ARG A 448 22.50 -9.45 -6.18
N PRO A 449 22.84 -9.92 -4.97
CA PRO A 449 22.10 -10.99 -4.32
C PRO A 449 20.60 -10.67 -4.23
N GLY A 450 19.77 -11.71 -4.22
CA GLY A 450 18.33 -11.57 -4.13
C GLY A 450 17.57 -12.47 -5.09
N LYS A 451 16.28 -12.20 -5.24
CA LYS A 451 15.34 -13.00 -6.03
C LYS A 451 14.87 -12.19 -7.23
N TYR A 452 14.95 -12.79 -8.41
CA TYR A 452 14.71 -12.07 -9.66
C TYR A 452 13.83 -12.87 -10.61
N TRP A 453 13.03 -12.14 -11.37
CA TRP A 453 12.46 -12.62 -12.62
C TRP A 453 13.47 -12.39 -13.74
N ALA A 454 13.94 -13.47 -14.36
CA ALA A 454 14.58 -13.40 -15.67
C ALA A 454 13.50 -13.48 -16.74
N GLU A 455 13.52 -12.55 -17.68
CA GLU A 455 12.64 -12.51 -18.83
C GLU A 455 13.48 -12.56 -20.09
N VAL A 456 13.06 -13.34 -21.09
CA VAL A 456 13.66 -13.39 -22.41
C VAL A 456 12.60 -13.17 -23.47
N GLY A 457 12.88 -12.32 -24.45
CA GLY A 457 11.97 -11.98 -25.54
C GLY A 457 10.68 -11.29 -25.08
N ARG A 458 10.61 -10.76 -23.85
CA ARG A 458 9.42 -10.07 -23.29
C ARG A 458 9.71 -8.60 -23.02
N THR A 459 9.93 -7.82 -24.07
CA THR A 459 10.11 -6.36 -23.96
C THR A 459 8.78 -5.64 -23.72
N THR A 460 8.78 -4.69 -22.79
CA THR A 460 7.72 -3.68 -22.61
C THR A 460 8.18 -2.40 -23.32
N GLY A 461 7.50 -2.02 -24.40
CA GLY A 461 7.89 -0.90 -25.27
C GLY A 461 9.04 -1.29 -26.20
N CYS A 462 8.72 -1.60 -27.44
CA CYS A 462 9.71 -1.75 -28.50
C CYS A 462 9.45 -0.65 -29.50
N HIS A 463 10.43 0.23 -29.65
CA HIS A 463 10.50 1.20 -30.72
C HIS A 463 11.45 0.67 -31.79
N ARG A 464 11.04 0.75 -33.05
CA ARG A 464 11.90 0.34 -34.17
C ARG A 464 11.72 1.29 -35.34
N TRP A 465 12.83 1.56 -36.01
CA TRP A 465 12.81 2.14 -37.35
C TRP A 465 12.31 1.08 -38.35
N TYR A 466 11.34 1.43 -39.19
CA TYR A 466 10.84 0.54 -40.25
C TYR A 466 10.88 1.26 -41.60
N PRO A 467 11.05 0.54 -42.72
CA PRO A 467 11.03 1.15 -44.03
C PRO A 467 9.58 1.51 -44.39
N SER A 468 9.33 2.79 -44.66
CA SER A 468 8.01 3.33 -45.01
C SER A 468 7.53 2.80 -46.35
N ILE A 469 6.29 2.29 -46.41
CA ILE A 469 5.67 1.84 -47.66
C ILE A 469 5.10 3.00 -48.50
N TYR A 470 5.20 4.23 -48.00
CA TYR A 470 4.77 5.41 -48.74
C TYR A 470 5.79 5.78 -49.82
N HIS A 471 5.27 6.12 -50.99
CA HIS A 471 6.06 6.57 -52.15
C HIS A 471 6.70 7.95 -51.94
N ASN A 472 6.35 8.64 -50.85
CA ASN A 472 6.90 9.92 -50.42
C ASN A 472 6.50 10.16 -48.96
N ASN A 473 7.48 10.24 -48.04
CA ASN A 473 7.20 10.53 -46.63
C ASN A 473 6.61 11.94 -46.42
N ASN A 474 6.88 12.91 -47.32
CA ASN A 474 6.26 14.23 -47.26
C ASN A 474 4.75 14.15 -47.53
N LEU A 475 4.27 13.20 -48.34
CA LEU A 475 2.83 12.97 -48.53
C LEU A 475 2.19 12.36 -47.28
N TYR A 476 2.94 11.58 -46.51
CA TYR A 476 2.49 11.07 -45.21
C TYR A 476 2.28 12.19 -44.19
N PHE A 477 3.08 13.27 -44.26
CA PHE A 477 3.00 14.43 -43.36
C PHE A 477 2.25 15.65 -43.93
N LYS A 478 1.62 15.55 -45.11
CA LYS A 478 0.73 16.63 -45.60
C LYS A 478 -0.53 16.72 -44.73
N ASP A 479 -1.05 17.93 -44.60
CA ASP A 479 -2.29 18.28 -43.89
C ASP A 479 -2.23 17.98 -42.37
N ASP A 480 -3.27 17.36 -41.80
CA ASP A 480 -3.49 17.12 -40.36
C ASP A 480 -2.39 16.30 -39.64
N ARG A 481 -1.34 15.87 -40.35
CA ARG A 481 -0.24 15.03 -39.86
C ARG A 481 1.11 15.74 -39.82
N SER A 482 1.16 17.05 -40.12
CA SER A 482 2.40 17.85 -40.07
C SER A 482 3.08 17.80 -38.69
N ASN A 483 2.31 17.68 -37.60
CA ASN A 483 2.83 17.55 -36.25
C ASN A 483 3.48 16.18 -35.96
N GLU A 484 3.35 15.19 -36.86
CA GLU A 484 4.03 13.89 -36.74
C GLU A 484 5.41 13.88 -37.41
N ARG A 485 5.86 15.00 -37.98
CA ARG A 485 7.17 15.11 -38.62
C ARG A 485 8.31 14.70 -37.69
N TRP A 486 8.16 14.76 -36.36
CA TRP A 486 9.17 14.24 -35.42
C TRP A 486 9.44 12.73 -35.57
N LYS A 487 8.49 11.95 -36.13
CA LYS A 487 8.68 10.52 -36.46
C LYS A 487 9.65 10.32 -37.64
N THR A 488 10.03 11.41 -38.29
CA THR A 488 11.16 11.55 -39.20
C THR A 488 12.14 12.59 -38.65
N VAL A 489 13.30 12.15 -38.19
CA VAL A 489 14.51 12.99 -37.96
C VAL A 489 14.27 14.48 -37.62
N ASP A 490 13.80 14.74 -36.38
CA ASP A 490 13.91 16.00 -35.62
C ASP A 490 13.73 17.34 -36.36
N GLY A 491 12.74 17.45 -37.27
CA GLY A 491 12.09 18.70 -37.71
C GLY A 491 12.96 19.85 -38.26
N ARG A 492 14.28 19.69 -38.44
CA ARG A 492 15.25 20.78 -38.69
C ARG A 492 15.85 20.78 -40.10
N TYR A 493 15.57 19.78 -40.94
CA TYR A 493 16.10 19.63 -42.30
C TYR A 493 15.07 19.05 -43.29
N ALA A 494 15.29 19.15 -44.60
CA ALA A 494 14.42 18.58 -45.64
C ALA A 494 14.27 17.05 -45.48
N GLU A 495 13.08 16.65 -45.04
CA GLU A 495 12.72 15.36 -44.41
C GLU A 495 13.03 14.10 -45.25
N ASP A 496 13.10 14.22 -46.57
CA ASP A 496 13.21 13.08 -47.49
C ASP A 496 14.64 12.55 -47.67
N ASN A 497 15.67 13.41 -47.61
CA ASN A 497 17.05 12.99 -47.88
C ASN A 497 17.71 12.30 -46.67
N ARG A 498 17.32 12.68 -45.44
CA ARG A 498 17.92 12.15 -44.20
C ARG A 498 17.26 10.86 -43.71
N SER A 499 15.99 10.61 -44.07
CA SER A 499 15.34 9.31 -43.84
C SER A 499 15.94 8.17 -44.69
N LYS A 500 16.77 8.53 -45.68
CA LYS A 500 17.54 7.62 -46.55
C LYS A 500 18.99 7.45 -46.08
N ASP A 501 19.41 8.20 -45.06
CA ASP A 501 20.77 8.17 -44.50
C ASP A 501 20.93 6.96 -43.55
N PRO A 502 21.80 5.98 -43.88
CA PRO A 502 22.00 4.79 -43.06
C PRO A 502 22.65 5.08 -41.70
N ASP A 503 23.37 6.18 -41.54
CA ASP A 503 24.08 6.53 -40.30
C ASP A 503 23.13 7.05 -39.21
N TYR A 504 21.96 7.56 -39.59
CA TYR A 504 20.97 8.12 -38.66
C TYR A 504 19.99 7.09 -38.08
N ALA A 505 19.92 5.88 -38.66
CA ALA A 505 19.22 4.74 -38.08
C ALA A 505 19.94 4.16 -36.83
N ASN A 506 20.97 4.87 -36.34
CA ASN A 506 21.88 4.49 -35.27
C ASN A 506 21.77 5.41 -34.02
N PRO A 507 20.57 5.70 -33.46
CA PRO A 507 20.48 6.39 -32.16
C PRO A 507 21.04 5.48 -31.05
N PRO A 508 21.37 6.01 -29.85
CA PRO A 508 21.99 5.27 -28.74
C PRO A 508 21.07 4.20 -28.09
N PHE A 509 19.99 3.79 -28.75
CA PHE A 509 19.14 2.69 -28.35
C PHE A 509 19.66 1.38 -28.99
N PRO A 510 19.61 0.25 -28.27
CA PRO A 510 20.43 -0.92 -28.55
C PRO A 510 20.12 -1.50 -29.94
N THR A 511 21.02 -1.22 -30.89
CA THR A 511 21.25 -1.92 -32.16
C THR A 511 20.03 -2.63 -32.74
N ASN A 512 19.15 -1.82 -33.35
CA ASN A 512 18.20 -2.32 -34.34
C ASN A 512 18.99 -3.11 -35.39
N ALA A 513 18.58 -4.32 -35.74
CA ALA A 513 19.21 -5.20 -36.74
C ALA A 513 19.30 -4.60 -38.18
N GLU A 514 18.93 -3.33 -38.34
CA GLU A 514 18.77 -2.57 -39.57
C GLU A 514 19.49 -1.22 -39.54
N GLY A 515 20.09 -0.81 -38.41
CA GLY A 515 20.95 0.38 -38.37
C GLY A 515 22.12 0.22 -39.35
N GLY A 516 22.32 1.18 -40.24
CA GLY A 516 23.35 1.13 -41.28
C GLY A 516 22.95 0.45 -42.60
N LYS A 517 21.74 -0.12 -42.71
CA LYS A 517 21.30 -0.73 -43.98
C LYS A 517 20.64 0.32 -44.90
N PRO A 518 20.96 0.31 -46.21
CA PRO A 518 20.23 1.14 -47.17
C PRO A 518 18.74 0.77 -47.16
N VAL A 519 17.90 1.77 -47.40
CA VAL A 519 16.44 1.60 -47.51
C VAL A 519 16.16 0.51 -48.56
N PRO A 520 15.37 -0.53 -48.23
CA PRO A 520 15.08 -1.60 -49.18
C PRO A 520 14.46 -1.08 -50.49
N LYS A 521 14.76 -1.75 -51.61
CA LYS A 521 14.24 -1.38 -52.93
C LYS A 521 12.70 -1.33 -52.91
N GLY A 522 12.13 -0.18 -53.30
CA GLY A 522 10.68 0.06 -53.32
C GLY A 522 10.14 0.84 -52.12
N TYR A 523 10.99 1.23 -51.18
CA TYR A 523 10.66 2.04 -50.00
C TYR A 523 11.40 3.39 -50.08
N VAL A 524 10.86 4.44 -49.45
CA VAL A 524 11.36 5.81 -49.66
C VAL A 524 12.16 6.38 -48.48
N GLY A 525 12.05 5.77 -47.30
CA GLY A 525 12.83 6.16 -46.13
C GLY A 525 12.49 5.35 -44.90
N TRP A 526 13.23 5.56 -43.81
CA TRP A 526 12.95 5.00 -42.48
C TRP A 526 11.95 5.87 -41.69
N MET A 527 11.05 5.24 -40.95
CA MET A 527 10.11 5.87 -40.01
C MET A 527 10.22 5.25 -38.62
N TYR A 528 10.13 6.06 -37.57
CA TYR A 528 10.22 5.59 -36.18
C TYR A 528 8.85 5.34 -35.57
N ARG A 529 8.57 4.13 -35.06
CA ARG A 529 7.34 3.81 -34.34
C ARG A 529 7.43 2.60 -33.40
N ASP A 530 6.40 2.41 -32.58
CA ASP A 530 6.30 1.35 -31.56
C ASP A 530 5.88 -0.03 -32.11
N VAL A 531 6.73 -0.70 -32.90
CA VAL A 531 6.52 -2.11 -33.30
C VAL A 531 7.35 -3.07 -32.49
N CYS A 532 6.69 -4.11 -31.97
CA CYS A 532 7.32 -5.26 -31.32
C CYS A 532 7.20 -6.53 -32.20
N PRO A 533 8.04 -6.71 -33.25
CA PRO A 533 8.07 -7.95 -34.01
C PRO A 533 8.90 -8.99 -33.23
N HIS A 534 8.23 -10.03 -32.75
CA HIS A 534 8.85 -11.18 -32.09
C HIS A 534 8.42 -12.46 -32.78
N TYR A 535 9.30 -13.44 -32.82
CA TYR A 535 8.98 -14.79 -33.30
C TYR A 535 8.74 -15.74 -32.12
N GLY A 536 9.45 -15.55 -31.01
CA GLY A 536 9.27 -16.31 -29.80
C GLY A 536 8.08 -15.82 -28.98
N ALA A 537 7.45 -16.72 -28.23
CA ALA A 537 6.48 -16.39 -27.19
C ALA A 537 7.09 -15.53 -26.06
N GLY A 538 8.43 -15.54 -25.98
CA GLY A 538 9.16 -15.11 -24.80
C GLY A 538 8.99 -16.10 -23.64
N ARG A 539 9.84 -15.98 -22.63
CA ARG A 539 9.75 -16.80 -21.42
C ARG A 539 10.17 -15.97 -20.22
N TYR A 540 9.76 -16.42 -19.04
CA TYR A 540 10.29 -15.93 -17.80
C TYR A 540 10.55 -17.07 -16.83
N ALA A 541 11.45 -16.85 -15.89
CA ALA A 541 11.70 -17.76 -14.78
C ALA A 541 12.09 -16.98 -13.53
N LEU A 542 11.69 -17.52 -12.38
CA LEU A 542 12.16 -17.07 -11.08
C LEU A 542 13.50 -17.76 -10.80
N PHE A 543 14.46 -16.99 -10.29
CA PHE A 543 15.72 -17.54 -9.81
C PHE A 543 16.26 -16.70 -8.65
N ASN A 544 17.14 -17.30 -7.87
CA ASN A 544 17.84 -16.65 -6.77
C ASN A 544 19.29 -16.42 -7.17
N VAL A 545 19.83 -15.28 -6.75
CA VAL A 545 21.25 -14.99 -6.68
C VAL A 545 21.59 -15.06 -5.20
N ASP A 546 22.17 -16.17 -4.79
CA ASP A 546 22.38 -16.47 -3.36
C ASP A 546 23.46 -15.58 -2.74
N ARG A 547 23.50 -15.58 -1.40
CA ARG A 547 24.60 -15.06 -0.58
C ARG A 547 25.74 -16.13 -0.50
N SER A 548 26.97 -15.70 -0.32
CA SER A 548 28.20 -16.48 -0.32
C SER A 548 28.83 -16.15 0.99
N ASP A 549 29.28 -17.21 1.64
CA ASP A 549 29.66 -17.13 3.03
C ASP A 549 30.94 -16.30 3.22
N ASN A 550 31.74 -16.15 2.15
CA ASN A 550 33.01 -15.43 2.14
C ASN A 550 32.93 -14.00 1.58
N GLY A 551 31.74 -13.51 1.23
CA GLY A 551 31.48 -12.10 0.92
C GLY A 551 32.01 -11.52 -0.39
N ASP A 552 32.98 -12.16 -1.05
CA ASP A 552 33.66 -11.57 -2.23
C ASP A 552 33.59 -12.42 -3.52
N VAL A 553 33.10 -13.66 -3.46
CA VAL A 553 32.98 -14.52 -4.66
C VAL A 553 31.60 -15.15 -4.73
N TYR A 554 30.90 -14.94 -5.84
CA TYR A 554 29.50 -15.29 -6.00
C TYR A 554 29.19 -16.07 -7.26
N ILE A 555 28.45 -17.14 -7.03
CA ILE A 555 28.17 -18.30 -7.89
C ILE A 555 27.63 -17.88 -9.26
N HIS A 556 28.16 -18.51 -10.30
CA HIS A 556 27.53 -18.58 -11.62
C HIS A 556 26.19 -19.31 -11.49
N SER A 557 25.08 -18.58 -11.28
CA SER A 557 23.77 -19.17 -11.51
C SER A 557 23.59 -19.32 -13.02
N SER A 558 23.68 -20.56 -13.50
CA SER A 558 23.33 -20.88 -14.88
C SER A 558 21.86 -21.26 -14.95
N LYS A 559 21.11 -20.63 -15.84
CA LYS A 559 19.72 -21.02 -16.12
C LYS A 559 19.53 -21.26 -17.60
N THR A 560 19.16 -22.50 -17.94
CA THR A 560 18.68 -22.83 -19.28
C THR A 560 17.19 -22.56 -19.38
N LEU A 561 16.79 -21.75 -20.36
CA LEU A 561 15.39 -21.41 -20.62
C LEU A 561 15.04 -21.73 -22.07
N LYS A 562 14.10 -22.66 -22.26
CA LYS A 562 13.59 -23.02 -23.58
C LYS A 562 12.53 -22.01 -24.05
N VAL A 563 12.77 -21.29 -25.13
CA VAL A 563 11.87 -20.30 -25.73
C VAL A 563 11.19 -20.92 -26.93
N TYR A 564 9.87 -21.04 -26.88
CA TYR A 564 9.08 -21.61 -27.98
C TYR A 564 8.67 -20.54 -28.98
N GLN A 565 8.43 -20.97 -30.22
CA GLN A 565 7.76 -20.15 -31.22
C GLN A 565 6.42 -19.64 -30.68
N GLY A 566 6.18 -18.34 -30.79
CA GLY A 566 4.94 -17.72 -30.34
C GLY A 566 3.79 -17.91 -31.32
N ALA A 567 2.58 -17.75 -30.81
CA ALA A 567 1.38 -17.74 -31.62
C ALA A 567 1.35 -16.51 -32.54
N THR A 568 0.54 -16.60 -33.58
CA THR A 568 0.30 -15.53 -34.52
C THR A 568 -1.19 -15.14 -34.49
N ILE A 569 -1.49 -13.83 -34.45
CA ILE A 569 -2.81 -13.29 -34.76
C ILE A 569 -2.74 -12.54 -36.09
N SER A 570 -3.58 -12.94 -37.06
CA SER A 570 -3.78 -12.23 -38.32
C SER A 570 -5.18 -11.64 -38.41
N GLY A 571 -5.34 -10.65 -39.28
CA GLY A 571 -6.62 -10.05 -39.57
C GLY A 571 -6.52 -8.98 -40.65
N HIS A 572 -7.64 -8.31 -40.86
CA HIS A 572 -7.78 -7.22 -41.83
C HIS A 572 -8.40 -6.00 -41.14
N VAL A 573 -7.86 -4.82 -41.39
CA VAL A 573 -8.45 -3.56 -40.91
C VAL A 573 -9.11 -2.84 -42.07
N SER A 574 -10.38 -2.44 -41.87
CA SER A 574 -11.16 -1.70 -42.85
C SER A 574 -11.69 -0.38 -42.27
N ARG A 575 -11.87 0.61 -43.14
CA ARG A 575 -12.48 1.92 -42.86
C ARG A 575 -13.47 2.27 -43.96
N ILE A 576 -14.53 2.97 -43.59
CA ILE A 576 -15.50 3.57 -44.52
C ILE A 576 -14.88 4.85 -45.14
N ASP A 577 -15.35 5.27 -46.32
CA ASP A 577 -14.97 6.52 -47.03
C ASP A 577 -13.58 6.57 -47.67
N GLY A 578 -13.02 5.44 -48.11
CA GLY A 578 -11.79 5.43 -48.93
C GLY A 578 -10.50 5.88 -48.21
N LYS A 579 -10.55 6.08 -46.89
CA LYS A 579 -9.38 6.42 -46.07
C LYS A 579 -8.41 5.23 -46.02
N SER A 580 -7.10 5.52 -46.08
CA SER A 580 -6.04 4.51 -46.10
C SER A 580 -6.07 3.62 -44.84
N ASN A 581 -6.09 2.29 -45.06
CA ASN A 581 -5.90 1.28 -44.01
C ASN A 581 -4.44 0.82 -43.91
N LYS A 582 -3.52 1.56 -44.53
CA LYS A 582 -2.10 1.23 -44.63
C LYS A 582 -1.33 1.72 -43.39
N GLU A 583 -0.35 0.93 -42.93
CA GLU A 583 0.51 1.24 -41.76
C GLU A 583 -0.23 1.52 -40.44
N MET A 584 -1.42 0.94 -40.26
CA MET A 584 -2.14 1.01 -38.99
C MET A 584 -1.48 0.10 -37.96
N LEU A 585 -1.17 0.64 -36.79
CA LEU A 585 -0.60 -0.14 -35.70
C LEU A 585 -1.70 -1.01 -35.07
N VAL A 586 -1.56 -2.32 -35.16
CA VAL A 586 -2.40 -3.26 -34.43
C VAL A 586 -1.59 -3.82 -33.28
N SER A 587 -2.09 -3.66 -32.06
CA SER A 587 -1.44 -4.11 -30.83
C SER A 587 -2.27 -5.19 -30.15
N ALA A 588 -1.58 -6.20 -29.64
CA ALA A 588 -2.14 -7.26 -28.81
C ALA A 588 -1.54 -7.14 -27.41
N PHE A 589 -2.43 -7.09 -26.42
CA PHE A 589 -2.12 -6.82 -25.03
C PHE A 589 -2.52 -7.99 -24.14
N SER A 590 -1.53 -8.63 -23.50
CA SER A 590 -1.81 -9.75 -22.58
C SER A 590 -2.57 -9.28 -21.34
N THR A 591 -3.66 -9.98 -21.00
CA THR A 591 -4.53 -9.64 -19.86
C THR A 591 -4.05 -10.23 -18.52
N LYS A 592 -3.07 -11.14 -18.52
CA LYS A 592 -2.60 -11.89 -17.32
C LYS A 592 -1.35 -11.30 -16.63
N GLY A 593 -0.87 -10.14 -17.05
CA GLY A 593 0.34 -9.52 -16.48
C GLY A 593 0.55 -8.07 -16.92
N LYS A 594 -0.57 -7.36 -17.07
CA LYS A 594 -0.77 -5.98 -17.56
C LYS A 594 0.15 -5.47 -18.69
N LEU A 595 0.01 -6.07 -19.88
CA LEU A 595 0.46 -5.52 -21.19
C LEU A 595 1.88 -5.91 -21.65
N VAL A 596 2.17 -7.21 -21.80
CA VAL A 596 3.11 -7.59 -22.88
C VAL A 596 2.47 -7.18 -24.19
N MET A 597 3.04 -6.16 -24.83
CA MET A 597 2.60 -5.67 -26.12
C MET A 597 3.32 -6.43 -27.23
N ARG A 598 2.54 -6.97 -28.16
CA ARG A 598 3.03 -7.35 -29.49
C ARG A 598 2.28 -6.54 -30.51
N SER A 599 2.94 -6.13 -31.57
CA SER A 599 2.30 -5.28 -32.56
C SER A 599 2.79 -5.58 -33.96
N ALA A 600 1.95 -5.23 -34.92
CA ALA A 600 2.24 -5.32 -36.35
C ALA A 600 1.56 -4.20 -37.09
N TYR A 601 2.11 -3.84 -38.25
CA TYR A 601 1.45 -2.95 -39.19
C TYR A 601 0.55 -3.70 -40.14
N THR A 602 -0.51 -3.00 -40.54
CA THR A 602 -1.25 -3.36 -41.74
C THR A 602 -0.44 -3.02 -42.99
N ASN A 603 -0.46 -3.93 -43.97
CA ASN A 603 0.15 -3.69 -45.28
C ASN A 603 -0.73 -2.78 -46.17
N SER A 604 -0.34 -2.62 -47.44
CA SER A 604 -1.06 -1.79 -48.42
C SER A 604 -2.53 -2.17 -48.63
N LYS A 605 -2.92 -3.40 -48.25
CA LYS A 605 -4.27 -3.96 -48.33
C LYS A 605 -4.96 -4.03 -46.96
N GLY A 606 -4.45 -3.39 -45.92
CA GLY A 606 -5.07 -3.43 -44.58
C GLY A 606 -4.84 -4.74 -43.81
N ASN A 607 -4.07 -5.69 -44.32
CA ASN A 607 -3.83 -6.98 -43.66
C ASN A 607 -2.67 -6.88 -42.66
N PHE A 608 -2.82 -7.46 -41.47
CA PHE A 608 -1.77 -7.49 -40.45
C PHE A 608 -1.50 -8.90 -39.94
N LYS A 609 -0.32 -9.08 -39.32
CA LYS A 609 0.12 -10.34 -38.71
C LYS A 609 0.99 -10.08 -37.47
N ILE A 610 0.38 -10.10 -36.29
CA ILE A 610 1.06 -10.05 -34.98
C ILE A 610 1.65 -11.43 -34.70
N ARG A 611 2.92 -11.49 -34.29
CA ARG A 611 3.65 -12.75 -34.00
C ARG A 611 4.22 -12.72 -32.59
N GLY A 612 4.74 -13.86 -32.14
CA GLY A 612 5.49 -13.95 -30.88
C GLY A 612 4.61 -13.83 -29.64
N LEU A 613 3.36 -14.30 -29.72
CA LEU A 613 2.40 -14.28 -28.63
C LEU A 613 2.55 -15.55 -27.77
N ALA A 614 2.65 -15.41 -26.46
CA ALA A 614 2.58 -16.54 -25.54
C ALA A 614 1.15 -17.09 -25.45
N THR A 615 0.98 -18.29 -24.92
CA THR A 615 -0.36 -18.84 -24.67
C THR A 615 -1.14 -17.96 -23.68
N GLY A 616 -2.32 -17.48 -24.05
CA GLY A 616 -3.13 -16.63 -23.19
C GLY A 616 -4.22 -15.82 -23.90
N ASN A 617 -4.92 -15.00 -23.13
CA ASN A 617 -5.92 -14.04 -23.62
C ASN A 617 -5.26 -12.71 -23.94
N TYR A 618 -5.55 -12.18 -25.13
CA TYR A 618 -5.07 -10.90 -25.60
C TYR A 618 -6.22 -9.98 -25.94
N ARG A 619 -6.14 -8.73 -25.48
CA ARG A 619 -6.96 -7.62 -25.97
C ARG A 619 -6.32 -7.05 -27.22
N ILE A 620 -7.09 -6.91 -28.28
CA ILE A 620 -6.67 -6.34 -29.55
C ILE A 620 -7.09 -4.88 -29.60
N GLU A 621 -6.13 -4.04 -29.90
CA GLU A 621 -6.33 -2.63 -30.16
C GLU A 621 -5.77 -2.30 -31.52
N VAL A 622 -6.50 -1.45 -32.23
CA VAL A 622 -6.04 -0.89 -33.48
C VAL A 622 -5.88 0.59 -33.19
N ASN A 623 -4.65 1.10 -33.27
CA ASN A 623 -4.36 2.51 -33.07
C ASN A 623 -4.30 3.20 -34.44
N PRO A 624 -5.36 3.94 -34.83
CA PRO A 624 -5.34 4.74 -36.04
C PRO A 624 -4.49 6.01 -35.81
N ASP A 625 -3.17 5.91 -35.96
CA ASP A 625 -2.23 7.05 -36.02
C ASP A 625 -2.46 8.20 -34.98
N SER A 626 -2.06 7.90 -33.75
CA SER A 626 -1.30 8.69 -32.75
C SER A 626 -1.44 10.22 -32.47
N TRP A 627 -2.46 10.99 -32.88
CA TRP A 627 -2.62 12.34 -32.26
C TRP A 627 -4.00 12.72 -31.75
N ARG A 628 -5.11 12.24 -32.32
CA ARG A 628 -6.42 12.63 -31.75
C ARG A 628 -6.80 11.91 -30.46
N GLY A 629 -6.06 10.89 -30.01
CA GLY A 629 -6.44 10.14 -28.79
C GLY A 629 -7.85 9.55 -28.83
N ILE A 630 -8.51 9.56 -29.99
CA ILE A 630 -9.82 8.96 -30.18
C ILE A 630 -9.54 7.50 -30.42
N GLY A 631 -9.64 6.71 -29.35
CA GLY A 631 -9.92 5.28 -29.45
C GLY A 631 -11.22 5.12 -30.22
N ARG A 632 -11.15 5.16 -31.55
CA ARG A 632 -12.30 4.86 -32.39
C ARG A 632 -12.60 3.40 -32.10
N THR A 633 -13.78 3.14 -31.56
CA THR A 633 -14.27 1.79 -31.39
C THR A 633 -14.36 1.17 -32.78
N PHE A 634 -13.61 0.10 -33.01
CA PHE A 634 -13.83 -0.76 -34.17
C PHE A 634 -14.91 -1.77 -33.82
N THR A 635 -15.59 -2.27 -34.84
CA THR A 635 -16.43 -3.47 -34.74
C THR A 635 -15.59 -4.68 -35.13
N GLY A 636 -15.74 -5.78 -34.41
CA GLY A 636 -14.98 -7.02 -34.63
C GLY A 636 -14.48 -7.65 -33.33
N THR A 637 -13.49 -8.53 -33.46
CA THR A 637 -12.95 -9.28 -32.32
C THR A 637 -12.00 -8.43 -31.49
N HIS A 638 -12.41 -8.04 -30.27
CA HIS A 638 -11.58 -7.27 -29.34
C HIS A 638 -10.69 -8.13 -28.45
N THR A 639 -10.99 -9.43 -28.32
CA THR A 639 -10.19 -10.34 -27.49
C THR A 639 -9.99 -11.67 -28.18
N LYS A 640 -8.81 -12.28 -28.02
CA LYS A 640 -8.51 -13.60 -28.58
C LYS A 640 -7.65 -14.41 -27.62
N TYR A 641 -8.09 -15.62 -27.32
CA TYR A 641 -7.22 -16.64 -26.71
C TYR A 641 -6.36 -17.27 -27.80
N VAL A 642 -5.05 -17.39 -27.53
CA VAL A 642 -4.09 -18.03 -28.43
C VAL A 642 -3.25 -19.03 -27.66
N THR A 643 -2.75 -20.04 -28.37
CA THR A 643 -1.75 -21.01 -27.89
C THR A 643 -0.48 -20.85 -28.72
N GLN A 644 0.68 -20.83 -28.06
CA GLN A 644 1.98 -20.70 -28.71
C GLN A 644 2.17 -21.72 -29.84
N GLY A 645 2.92 -21.37 -30.90
CA GLY A 645 3.12 -22.20 -32.09
C GLY A 645 1.96 -22.21 -33.09
N HIS A 646 0.78 -21.69 -32.75
CA HIS A 646 -0.40 -21.73 -33.62
C HIS A 646 -0.75 -20.37 -34.24
N GLY A 647 -1.46 -20.40 -35.37
CA GLY A 647 -2.01 -19.22 -36.05
C GLY A 647 -3.50 -19.03 -35.76
N TYR A 648 -3.91 -17.78 -35.56
CA TYR A 648 -5.28 -17.39 -35.26
C TYR A 648 -5.70 -16.21 -36.12
N SER A 649 -6.98 -16.14 -36.47
CA SER A 649 -7.58 -14.98 -37.13
C SER A 649 -8.54 -14.27 -36.19
N VAL A 650 -8.55 -12.94 -36.26
CA VAL A 650 -9.56 -12.05 -35.65
C VAL A 650 -10.57 -11.51 -36.67
N GLY A 651 -10.45 -11.94 -37.93
CA GLY A 651 -11.30 -11.50 -39.03
C GLY A 651 -11.06 -10.03 -39.40
N THR A 652 -12.15 -9.35 -39.75
CA THR A 652 -12.11 -7.93 -40.15
C THR A 652 -12.44 -7.04 -38.96
N LEU A 653 -11.58 -6.04 -38.72
CA LEU A 653 -11.74 -4.99 -37.71
C LEU A 653 -12.16 -3.71 -38.44
N SER A 654 -13.44 -3.31 -38.30
CA SER A 654 -14.03 -2.24 -39.10
C SER A 654 -14.30 -0.99 -38.27
N PHE A 655 -13.78 0.16 -38.69
CA PHE A 655 -14.08 1.45 -38.06
C PHE A 655 -15.34 2.08 -38.66
N LYS A 656 -16.26 2.53 -37.81
CA LYS A 656 -17.37 3.40 -38.22
C LYS A 656 -16.84 4.84 -38.45
N SER A 657 -17.45 5.54 -39.40
CA SER A 657 -17.11 6.90 -39.85
C SER A 657 -17.02 7.89 -38.69
#